data_AF-A0A6B9YTS7-F1
#
_entry.id   AF-A0A6B9YTS7-F1
#
_cell.length_a   1.000
_cell.length_b   1.000
_cell.length_c   1.000
_cell.angle_alpha   90.00
_cell.angle_beta   90.00
_cell.angle_gamma   90.00
#
_symmetry.space_group_name_H-M   'P 1'
#
loop_
_entity.id
_entity.type
_entity.pdbx_description
1 polymer ?
#
loop_
_entity_poly.entity_id
_entity_poly.type
_entity_poly.pdbx_seq_one_letter_code
_entity_poly.pdbx_strand_id
1 'polypeptide(L)'
;MVIDRTLGRIASKSRTTLDRNIPTVHLYSQNTEALSEDTFHDSMGILSEEERERCDRLRFKEDRRDFVAAHALLRRSLSAYLPRRLPEEWRFETGSRGKPALSRTSAAEEVIEFNLSHTRGFVACAISSVRVGLDVERIHPETKFIEIAEHFFHVQETSALKILSPHEGAVRFIELWTLKEALLKGLGVGISEQLQRTLVAIKDSGPICIQAPAGAKPDGWKFAVLAPEKNLRLAIAVESVNSPRILQNGLEIFPLSLSPCINENQTTGISHRTGDPLHRVPQMVSPESKPMDRHQSDTTSICFVTEEFPPTLSGLAVSSRRVVGFLRDAGFEVHVVVPDTLPNGETLRSSVEDGCTVHRVDRGRHELETRMSLHRAVKRLDHEISFDLFHGFFLPSALPCLAPARSQKLGRRRSVIASIRGTDASTLVLHPLMRPPLLQALREADWITSVNQMYLDQMNKEADIAARSSVIRNSWPDLPRTWELTRENAGVVGTSGKLRQVKDIPLLVRAFQHARPAAERLLLVGNFYDASEESWTKTLIEEFGLRRQFELTGPLPHRDAVLQLNRMRVYVQSSAMEGMPNALLEAAATGVPIVATAVGGIPEVFTHGKDALLVPHGDPLALGRAIRSVLENDELAKAIASQATLLGGKYSPEQERQRWIDLHQSLALRASEGAAQ
;
A
#
# COMPACT_ATOMS: atom_id res chain seq x y z
N MET A 1 37.48 -5.18 9.52
CA MET A 1 36.89 -6.08 8.52
C MET A 1 36.03 -5.30 7.56
N VAL A 2 36.68 -4.43 6.79
CA VAL A 2 36.13 -3.94 5.52
C VAL A 2 35.89 -5.18 4.66
N ILE A 3 34.68 -5.36 4.13
CA ILE A 3 34.50 -6.21 2.95
C ILE A 3 35.38 -5.56 1.89
N ASP A 4 36.46 -6.25 1.51
CA ASP A 4 37.33 -5.83 0.42
C ASP A 4 36.43 -5.38 -0.73
N ARG A 5 36.53 -4.09 -1.09
CA ARG A 5 35.67 -3.42 -2.08
C ARG A 5 35.72 -4.09 -3.45
N THR A 6 36.62 -5.05 -3.63
CA THR A 6 36.93 -5.68 -4.91
C THR A 6 36.58 -7.17 -4.99
N LEU A 7 36.36 -7.89 -3.87
CA LEU A 7 36.35 -9.37 -3.92
C LEU A 7 35.35 -10.12 -3.00
N GLY A 8 34.47 -9.45 -2.25
CA GLY A 8 33.35 -10.14 -1.56
C GLY A 8 33.72 -11.25 -0.55
N ARG A 9 35.00 -11.41 -0.18
CA ARG A 9 35.46 -12.39 0.82
C ARG A 9 35.63 -11.76 2.19
N ILE A 10 34.99 -12.35 3.19
CA ILE A 10 35.19 -12.05 4.61
C ILE A 10 36.52 -12.70 5.03
N ALA A 11 37.58 -11.91 5.22
CA ALA A 11 38.87 -12.43 5.67
C ALA A 11 38.75 -12.93 7.13
N SER A 12 38.83 -14.25 7.32
CA SER A 12 38.85 -14.89 8.63
C SER A 12 40.18 -14.67 9.33
N LYS A 13 40.21 -13.95 10.45
CA LYS A 13 41.34 -14.06 11.41
C LYS A 13 40.95 -13.87 12.90
N SER A 14 39.66 -13.80 13.22
CA SER A 14 39.17 -13.87 14.61
C SER A 14 37.81 -14.56 14.63
N ARG A 15 37.63 -15.56 15.51
CA ARG A 15 36.33 -16.20 15.75
C ARG A 15 35.39 -15.12 16.28
N THR A 16 34.42 -14.72 15.47
CA THR A 16 33.40 -13.75 15.89
C THR A 16 32.43 -14.50 16.80
N THR A 17 32.51 -14.28 18.11
CA THR A 17 31.65 -14.96 19.10
C THR A 17 30.62 -13.98 19.64
N LEU A 18 29.38 -14.46 19.79
CA LEU A 18 28.28 -13.70 20.38
C LEU A 18 28.16 -14.11 21.86
N ASP A 19 28.24 -13.12 22.76
CA ASP A 19 28.00 -13.31 24.19
C ASP A 19 26.67 -12.64 24.57
N ARG A 20 25.80 -13.35 25.29
CA ARG A 20 24.52 -12.80 25.79
C ARG A 20 24.71 -11.91 27.02
N ASN A 21 25.81 -12.06 27.77
CA ASN A 21 26.08 -11.28 28.97
C ASN A 21 26.66 -9.89 28.64
N ILE A 22 27.35 -9.77 27.50
CA ILE A 22 27.88 -8.51 26.98
C ILE A 22 27.37 -8.35 25.54
N PRO A 23 26.09 -7.94 25.36
CA PRO A 23 25.48 -7.85 24.04
C PRO A 23 26.29 -6.89 23.17
N THR A 24 26.77 -7.41 22.05
CA THR A 24 27.54 -6.67 21.06
C THR A 24 26.73 -6.66 19.77
N VAL A 25 26.67 -5.50 19.10
CA VAL A 25 26.03 -5.36 17.78
C VAL A 25 27.13 -5.27 16.74
N HIS A 26 27.19 -6.26 15.85
CA HIS A 26 28.10 -6.23 14.71
C HIS A 26 27.36 -5.68 13.50
N LEU A 27 27.81 -4.52 13.02
CA LEU A 27 27.23 -3.83 11.88
C LEU A 27 28.05 -4.11 10.62
N TYR A 28 27.39 -4.66 9.61
CA TYR A 28 27.90 -4.85 8.27
C TYR A 28 27.16 -3.93 7.31
N SER A 29 27.87 -3.33 6.36
CA SER A 29 27.25 -2.43 5.39
C SER A 29 27.98 -2.45 4.07
N GLN A 30 27.27 -2.16 2.99
CA GLN A 30 27.83 -2.13 1.64
C GLN A 30 27.14 -1.03 0.82
N ASN A 31 27.95 -0.20 0.16
CA ASN A 31 27.47 0.67 -0.91
C ASN A 31 27.30 -0.18 -2.17
N THR A 32 26.10 -0.16 -2.74
CA THR A 32 25.71 -1.06 -3.84
C THR A 32 25.91 -0.40 -5.21
N GLU A 33 25.95 0.92 -5.28
CA GLU A 33 26.24 1.67 -6.52
C GLU A 33 27.65 1.36 -7.03
N ALA A 34 28.59 1.13 -6.11
CA ALA A 34 29.98 0.83 -6.40
C ALA A 34 30.30 -0.68 -6.60
N LEU A 35 29.29 -1.56 -6.58
CA LEU A 35 29.53 -3.00 -6.83
C LEU A 35 30.12 -3.22 -8.23
N SER A 36 30.99 -4.22 -8.42
CA SER A 36 31.34 -4.69 -9.76
C SER A 36 30.28 -5.69 -10.27
N GLU A 37 30.16 -5.87 -11.60
CA GLU A 37 29.26 -6.89 -12.16
C GLU A 37 29.68 -8.30 -11.73
N ASP A 38 30.99 -8.58 -11.60
CA ASP A 38 31.50 -9.85 -11.06
C ASP A 38 31.02 -10.07 -9.61
N THR A 39 31.12 -9.05 -8.76
CA THR A 39 30.65 -9.15 -7.36
C THR A 39 29.14 -9.33 -7.30
N PHE A 40 28.38 -8.72 -8.22
CA PHE A 40 26.95 -8.90 -8.33
C PHE A 40 26.61 -10.35 -8.74
N HIS A 41 27.28 -10.91 -9.74
CA HIS A 41 27.10 -12.30 -10.17
C HIS A 41 27.45 -13.31 -9.06
N ASP A 42 28.57 -13.11 -8.37
CA ASP A 42 28.95 -13.93 -7.21
C ASP A 42 27.92 -13.85 -6.09
N SER A 43 27.36 -12.66 -5.86
CA SER A 43 26.30 -12.44 -4.86
C SER A 43 24.99 -13.11 -5.29
N MET A 44 24.66 -13.11 -6.58
CA MET A 44 23.50 -13.82 -7.13
C MET A 44 23.60 -15.34 -6.91
N GLY A 45 24.81 -15.89 -6.99
CA GLY A 45 25.08 -17.32 -6.80
C GLY A 45 24.81 -17.84 -5.38
N ILE A 46 24.83 -16.96 -4.36
CA ILE A 46 24.58 -17.35 -2.96
C ILE A 46 23.13 -17.19 -2.50
N LEU A 47 22.29 -16.55 -3.32
CA LEU A 47 20.86 -16.43 -3.03
C LEU A 47 20.17 -17.80 -3.17
N SER A 48 19.08 -17.99 -2.44
CA SER A 48 18.17 -19.12 -2.65
C SER A 48 17.36 -18.96 -3.95
N GLU A 49 16.75 -20.04 -4.41
CA GLU A 49 15.89 -20.02 -5.60
C GLU A 49 14.74 -19.01 -5.46
N GLU A 50 14.06 -19.00 -4.31
CA GLU A 50 12.98 -18.05 -4.01
C GLU A 50 13.46 -16.58 -4.04
N GLU A 51 14.66 -16.31 -3.52
CA GLU A 51 15.25 -14.96 -3.58
C GLU A 51 15.65 -14.57 -5.01
N ARG A 52 16.14 -15.52 -5.82
CA ARG A 52 16.42 -15.28 -7.25
C ARG A 52 15.14 -14.95 -8.00
N GLU A 53 14.08 -15.73 -7.83
CA GLU A 53 12.77 -15.45 -8.43
C GLU A 53 12.18 -14.12 -7.97
N ARG A 54 12.35 -13.76 -6.68
CA ARG A 54 11.95 -12.44 -6.17
C ARG A 54 12.76 -11.32 -6.82
N CYS A 55 14.08 -11.50 -6.96
CA CYS A 55 14.96 -10.56 -7.64
C CYS A 55 14.55 -10.39 -9.11
N ASP A 56 14.26 -11.47 -9.83
CA ASP A 56 13.88 -11.43 -11.25
C ASP A 56 12.55 -10.69 -11.50
N ARG A 57 11.65 -10.70 -10.51
CA ARG A 57 10.41 -9.92 -10.51
C ARG A 57 10.61 -8.43 -10.22
N LEU A 58 11.75 -8.02 -9.64
CA LEU A 58 12.04 -6.61 -9.44
C LEU A 58 12.25 -5.94 -10.80
N ARG A 59 11.61 -4.78 -10.98
CA ARG A 59 11.52 -4.14 -12.29
C ARG A 59 12.76 -3.33 -12.66
N PHE A 60 13.42 -2.73 -11.67
CA PHE A 60 14.55 -1.82 -11.89
C PHE A 60 15.89 -2.52 -11.57
N LYS A 61 16.92 -2.23 -12.37
CA LYS A 61 18.26 -2.84 -12.23
C LYS A 61 18.87 -2.50 -10.87
N GLU A 62 18.62 -1.30 -10.37
CA GLU A 62 19.16 -0.81 -9.11
C GLU A 62 18.49 -1.51 -7.92
N ASP A 63 17.18 -1.74 -7.97
CA ASP A 63 16.48 -2.47 -6.91
C ASP A 63 16.93 -3.93 -6.87
N ARG A 64 17.17 -4.56 -8.03
CA ARG A 64 17.80 -5.88 -8.12
C ARG A 64 19.17 -5.88 -7.46
N ARG A 65 19.97 -4.86 -7.74
CA ARG A 65 21.31 -4.70 -7.17
C ARG A 65 21.27 -4.58 -5.66
N ASP A 66 20.39 -3.73 -5.13
CA ASP A 66 20.21 -3.52 -3.70
C ASP A 66 19.69 -4.79 -3.02
N PHE A 67 18.72 -5.47 -3.63
CA PHE A 67 18.16 -6.72 -3.13
C PHE A 67 19.22 -7.82 -3.04
N VAL A 68 19.95 -8.07 -4.14
CA VAL A 68 21.01 -9.08 -4.20
C VAL A 68 22.09 -8.77 -3.18
N ALA A 69 22.55 -7.52 -3.12
CA ALA A 69 23.58 -7.11 -2.17
C ALA A 69 23.13 -7.28 -0.71
N ALA A 70 21.89 -6.91 -0.38
CA ALA A 70 21.35 -7.01 0.98
C ALA A 70 21.28 -8.47 1.44
N HIS A 71 20.71 -9.36 0.61
CA HIS A 71 20.57 -10.77 0.93
C HIS A 71 21.92 -11.51 0.95
N ALA A 72 22.82 -11.16 0.03
CA ALA A 72 24.19 -11.66 0.03
C ALA A 72 24.97 -11.23 1.26
N LEU A 73 24.86 -9.95 1.66
CA LEU A 73 25.49 -9.40 2.85
C LEU A 73 25.03 -10.14 4.10
N LEU A 74 23.71 -10.35 4.25
CA LEU A 74 23.15 -11.10 5.37
C LEU A 74 23.73 -12.53 5.46
N ARG A 75 23.63 -13.30 4.38
CA ARG A 75 24.09 -14.70 4.32
C ARG A 75 25.57 -14.84 4.64
N ARG A 76 26.41 -13.99 4.04
CA ARG A 76 27.86 -13.97 4.31
C ARG A 76 28.15 -13.59 5.77
N SER A 77 27.44 -12.58 6.28
CA SER A 77 27.62 -12.13 7.65
C SER A 77 27.25 -13.22 8.66
N LEU A 78 26.19 -13.99 8.43
CA LEU A 78 25.81 -15.12 9.27
C LEU A 78 26.83 -16.27 9.24
N SER A 79 27.34 -16.62 8.06
CA SER A 79 28.40 -17.65 7.92
C SER A 79 29.70 -17.29 8.67
N ALA A 80 29.94 -16.01 8.97
CA ALA A 80 31.08 -15.61 9.81
C ALA A 80 30.95 -16.08 11.27
N TYR A 81 29.72 -16.33 11.76
CA TYR A 81 29.45 -16.83 13.12
C TYR A 81 29.34 -18.35 13.15
N LEU A 82 28.86 -18.97 12.06
CA LEU A 82 28.84 -20.42 11.89
C LEU A 82 29.66 -20.83 10.66
N PRO A 83 31.01 -20.89 10.75
CA PRO A 83 31.87 -21.18 9.60
C PRO A 83 31.66 -22.54 8.92
N ARG A 84 30.93 -23.46 9.58
CA ARG A 84 30.55 -24.75 9.00
C ARG A 84 29.33 -24.68 8.08
N ARG A 85 28.64 -23.54 8.04
CA ARG A 85 27.45 -23.30 7.22
C ARG A 85 27.78 -22.30 6.11
N LEU A 86 27.64 -22.71 4.86
CA LEU A 86 27.90 -21.87 3.70
C LEU A 86 26.79 -20.83 3.50
N PRO A 87 27.07 -19.67 2.88
CA PRO A 87 26.09 -18.60 2.66
C PRO A 87 24.76 -19.07 2.00
N GLU A 88 24.86 -19.97 1.03
CA GLU A 88 23.75 -20.56 0.27
C GLU A 88 22.91 -21.56 1.09
N GLU A 89 23.43 -22.07 2.21
CA GLU A 89 22.76 -23.04 3.06
C GLU A 89 21.82 -22.39 4.09
N TRP A 90 21.90 -21.08 4.29
CA TRP A 90 20.99 -20.37 5.19
C TRP A 90 19.55 -20.43 4.66
N ARG A 91 18.62 -20.63 5.59
CA ARG A 91 17.18 -20.66 5.35
C ARG A 91 16.52 -19.68 6.32
N PHE A 92 15.57 -18.92 5.81
CA PHE A 92 14.88 -17.88 6.55
C PHE A 92 13.40 -18.18 6.57
N GLU A 93 12.77 -17.91 7.71
CA GLU A 93 11.32 -17.91 7.87
C GLU A 93 10.82 -16.47 7.88
N THR A 94 9.62 -16.24 7.37
CA THR A 94 9.01 -14.92 7.39
C THR A 94 8.04 -14.85 8.56
N GLY A 95 8.33 -14.00 9.56
CA GLY A 95 7.42 -13.80 10.68
C GLY A 95 6.09 -13.15 10.25
N SER A 96 5.13 -13.08 11.16
CA SER A 96 3.73 -12.62 10.93
C SER A 96 3.55 -11.23 10.29
N ARG A 97 4.63 -10.45 10.11
CA ARG A 97 4.63 -9.11 9.50
C ARG A 97 5.77 -8.90 8.48
N GLY A 98 6.34 -9.96 7.92
CA GLY A 98 7.36 -9.84 6.85
C GLY A 98 8.81 -9.74 7.31
N LYS A 99 9.09 -9.68 8.63
CA LYS A 99 10.47 -9.67 9.16
C LYS A 99 11.10 -11.06 8.96
N PRO A 100 12.27 -11.15 8.29
CA PRO A 100 12.98 -12.42 8.16
C PRO A 100 13.56 -12.85 9.52
N ALA A 101 13.40 -14.13 9.84
CA ALA A 101 13.97 -14.81 10.99
C ALA A 101 14.78 -16.01 10.52
N LEU A 102 15.79 -16.44 11.28
CA LEU A 102 16.51 -17.67 10.95
C LEU A 102 15.61 -18.88 11.16
N SER A 103 15.57 -19.80 10.19
CA SER A 103 15.03 -21.14 10.42
C SER A 103 16.04 -21.91 11.27
N ARG A 104 15.78 -21.94 12.58
CA ARG A 104 16.73 -22.42 13.61
C ARG A 104 16.69 -23.94 13.67
N THR A 105 17.81 -24.58 13.32
CA THR A 105 17.96 -26.04 13.36
C THR A 105 19.02 -26.52 14.37
N SER A 106 19.71 -25.58 15.03
CA SER A 106 20.69 -25.89 16.08
C SER A 106 20.72 -24.83 17.19
N ALA A 107 21.16 -25.23 18.38
CA ALA A 107 21.31 -24.34 19.54
C ALA A 107 22.27 -23.16 19.28
N ALA A 108 23.24 -23.30 18.36
CA ALA A 108 24.15 -22.23 17.99
C ALA A 108 23.45 -21.13 17.16
N GLU A 109 22.36 -21.46 16.46
CA GLU A 109 21.53 -20.51 15.68
C GLU A 109 20.50 -19.78 16.55
N GLU A 110 20.12 -20.36 17.70
CA GLU A 110 19.20 -19.74 18.67
C GLU A 110 19.77 -18.47 19.32
N VAL A 111 21.09 -18.32 19.33
CA VAL A 111 21.77 -17.16 19.91
C VAL A 111 21.86 -16.01 18.90
N ILE A 112 21.61 -16.24 17.62
CA ILE A 112 21.77 -15.22 16.58
C ILE A 112 20.45 -14.48 16.37
N GLU A 113 20.50 -13.16 16.56
CA GLU A 113 19.48 -12.20 16.18
C GLU A 113 20.04 -11.28 15.10
N PHE A 114 19.22 -10.91 14.12
CA PHE A 114 19.65 -10.03 13.05
C PHE A 114 18.55 -9.07 12.57
N ASN A 115 18.98 -8.01 11.89
CA ASN A 115 18.09 -7.14 11.15
C ASN A 115 18.78 -6.62 9.89
N LEU A 116 18.08 -6.70 8.77
CA LEU A 116 18.54 -6.24 7.47
C LEU A 116 17.72 -5.00 7.06
N SER A 117 18.41 -3.95 6.63
CA SER A 117 17.77 -2.74 6.10
C SER A 117 18.52 -2.25 4.87
N HIS A 118 17.80 -1.60 3.96
CA HIS A 118 18.40 -1.03 2.77
C HIS A 118 17.67 0.24 2.35
N THR A 119 18.42 1.14 1.74
CA THR A 119 17.91 2.28 0.98
C THR A 119 18.67 2.31 -0.34
N ARG A 120 18.22 3.11 -1.31
CA ARG A 120 18.80 3.07 -2.66
C ARG A 120 20.32 3.24 -2.62
N GLY A 121 21.08 2.31 -3.17
CA GLY A 121 22.54 2.44 -3.21
C GLY A 121 23.28 2.05 -1.92
N PHE A 122 22.59 1.64 -0.85
CA PHE A 122 23.22 1.29 0.42
C PHE A 122 22.43 0.22 1.21
N VAL A 123 23.12 -0.84 1.63
CA VAL A 123 22.55 -1.94 2.42
C VAL A 123 23.30 -2.07 3.75
N ALA A 124 22.59 -2.44 4.81
CA ALA A 124 23.18 -2.68 6.11
C ALA A 124 22.51 -3.85 6.85
N CYS A 125 23.31 -4.60 7.59
CA CYS A 125 22.89 -5.75 8.38
C CYS A 125 23.48 -5.66 9.79
N ALA A 126 22.64 -5.77 10.81
CA ALA A 126 23.04 -5.86 12.20
C ALA A 126 22.91 -7.31 12.67
N ILE A 127 23.92 -7.81 13.39
CA ILE A 127 23.90 -9.13 14.05
C ILE A 127 24.20 -8.95 15.54
N SER A 128 23.44 -9.62 16.40
CA SER A 128 23.64 -9.57 17.85
C SER A 128 23.19 -10.87 18.55
N SER A 129 23.48 -10.97 19.85
CA SER A 129 23.04 -12.04 20.74
C SER A 129 21.65 -11.82 21.36
N VAL A 130 21.10 -10.62 21.14
CA VAL A 130 19.84 -10.09 21.67
C VAL A 130 19.06 -9.40 20.56
N ARG A 131 17.77 -9.13 20.78
CA ARG A 131 16.93 -8.51 19.75
C ARG A 131 17.53 -7.19 19.29
N VAL A 132 17.63 -7.06 17.96
CA VAL A 132 18.16 -5.88 17.29
C VAL A 132 17.25 -5.46 16.16
N GLY A 133 17.14 -4.15 15.96
CA GLY A 133 16.51 -3.51 14.82
C GLY A 133 17.46 -2.50 14.21
N LEU A 134 17.38 -2.36 12.89
CA LEU A 134 18.25 -1.53 12.09
C LEU A 134 17.39 -0.82 11.06
N ASP A 135 17.62 0.48 10.90
CA ASP A 135 17.03 1.22 9.80
C ASP A 135 18.06 2.12 9.15
N VAL A 136 17.89 2.38 7.85
CA VAL A 136 18.80 3.24 7.09
C VAL A 136 18.01 4.01 6.05
N GLU A 137 18.16 5.34 6.04
CA GLU A 137 17.43 6.22 5.15
C GLU A 137 18.32 7.33 4.58
N ARG A 138 17.94 7.79 3.38
CA ARG A 138 18.58 8.92 2.73
C ARG A 138 17.89 10.23 3.11
N ILE A 139 18.72 11.25 3.31
CA ILE A 139 18.26 12.61 3.47
C ILE A 139 17.93 13.16 2.09
N HIS A 140 16.67 13.53 1.91
CA HIS A 140 16.15 14.20 0.73
C HIS A 140 15.85 15.67 1.08
N PRO A 141 16.72 16.62 0.67
CA PRO A 141 16.57 18.03 1.07
C PRO A 141 15.25 18.68 0.65
N GLU A 142 14.64 18.19 -0.43
CA GLU A 142 13.35 18.66 -0.98
C GLU A 142 12.13 18.11 -0.23
N THR A 143 12.33 17.17 0.70
CA THR A 143 11.23 16.56 1.44
C THR A 143 10.60 17.59 2.37
N LYS A 144 9.28 17.74 2.27
CA LYS A 144 8.47 18.55 3.18
C LYS A 144 8.31 17.89 4.55
N PHE A 145 9.41 17.77 5.27
CA PHE A 145 9.49 16.95 6.48
C PHE A 145 8.58 17.42 7.62
N ILE A 146 8.22 18.71 7.69
CA ILE A 146 7.27 19.22 8.69
C ILE A 146 5.87 18.66 8.48
N GLU A 147 5.39 18.64 7.24
CA GLU A 147 4.07 18.08 6.91
C GLU A 147 4.05 16.58 7.27
N ILE A 148 5.15 15.86 7.12
CA ILE A 148 5.22 14.44 7.51
C ILE A 148 5.32 14.29 9.04
N ALA A 149 6.16 15.07 9.70
CA ALA A 149 6.34 15.01 11.16
C ALA A 149 5.03 15.28 11.92
N GLU A 150 4.22 16.25 11.47
CA GLU A 150 2.89 16.53 12.07
C GLU A 150 1.97 15.31 12.14
N HIS A 151 2.17 14.33 11.27
CA HIS A 151 1.34 13.13 11.19
C HIS A 151 1.96 11.88 11.81
N PHE A 152 3.28 11.82 11.98
CA PHE A 152 3.97 10.59 12.43
C PHE A 152 4.70 10.75 13.74
N PHE A 153 5.11 11.96 14.05
CA PHE A 153 5.91 12.25 15.22
C PHE A 153 5.02 12.78 16.34
N HIS A 154 5.47 12.54 17.56
CA HIS A 154 4.89 13.11 18.74
C HIS A 154 4.93 14.65 18.63
N VAL A 155 3.92 15.34 19.17
CA VAL A 155 3.79 16.81 19.06
C VAL A 155 5.07 17.57 19.50
N GLN A 156 5.81 17.01 20.45
CA GLN A 156 7.07 17.58 20.94
C GLN A 156 8.21 17.49 19.90
N GLU A 157 8.33 16.36 19.19
CA GLU A 157 9.31 16.17 18.12
C GLU A 157 9.01 17.11 16.94
N THR A 158 7.73 17.19 16.56
CA THR A 158 7.28 18.08 15.49
C THR A 158 7.54 19.54 15.84
N SER A 159 7.28 19.93 17.10
CA SER A 159 7.57 21.29 17.58
C SER A 159 9.08 21.58 17.55
N ALA A 160 9.91 20.60 17.92
CA ALA A 160 11.37 20.71 17.85
C ALA A 160 11.89 20.78 16.40
N LEU A 161 11.24 20.10 15.46
CA LEU A 161 11.62 20.18 14.04
C LEU A 161 11.27 21.55 13.42
N LYS A 162 10.17 22.17 13.84
CA LYS A 162 9.71 23.48 13.33
C LYS A 162 10.64 24.64 13.65
N ILE A 163 11.48 24.51 14.68
CA ILE A 163 12.42 25.57 15.09
C ILE A 163 13.81 25.43 14.43
N LEU A 164 14.07 24.33 13.73
CA LEU A 164 15.34 24.10 13.04
C LEU A 164 15.33 24.73 11.64
N SER A 165 16.52 25.03 11.11
CA SER A 165 16.63 25.42 9.69
C SER A 165 16.16 24.27 8.79
N PRO A 166 15.73 24.52 7.53
CA PRO A 166 15.26 23.47 6.63
C PRO A 166 16.25 22.31 6.47
N HIS A 167 17.55 22.60 6.43
CA HIS A 167 18.58 21.59 6.30
C HIS A 167 18.74 20.75 7.57
N GLU A 168 18.86 21.39 8.73
CA GLU A 168 18.98 20.71 10.02
C GLU A 168 17.71 19.94 10.36
N GLY A 169 16.55 20.48 10.01
CA GLY A 169 15.25 19.84 10.19
C GLY A 169 15.09 18.60 9.32
N ALA A 170 15.52 18.63 8.05
CA ALA A 170 15.50 17.44 7.19
C ALA A 170 16.42 16.33 7.70
N VAL A 171 17.61 16.70 8.20
CA VAL A 171 18.54 15.78 8.85
C VAL A 171 17.90 15.16 10.10
N ARG A 172 17.42 16.02 11.02
CA ARG A 172 16.85 15.59 12.30
C ARG A 172 15.58 14.76 12.11
N PHE A 173 14.77 15.08 11.09
CA PHE A 173 13.61 14.29 10.73
C PHE A 173 13.98 12.85 10.38
N ILE A 174 14.99 12.65 9.52
CA ILE A 174 15.43 11.32 9.13
C ILE A 174 16.08 10.57 10.32
N GLU A 175 16.79 11.26 11.20
CA GLU A 175 17.32 10.65 12.44
C GLU A 175 16.20 10.11 13.34
N LEU A 176 15.14 10.90 13.53
CA LEU A 176 13.96 10.48 14.29
C LEU A 176 13.20 9.35 13.60
N TRP A 177 13.04 9.43 12.28
CA TRP A 177 12.37 8.39 11.47
C TRP A 177 13.11 7.05 11.61
N THR A 178 14.41 7.06 11.32
CA THR A 178 15.24 5.86 11.37
C THR A 178 15.30 5.25 12.77
N LEU A 179 15.36 6.07 13.83
CA LEU A 179 15.33 5.57 15.21
C LEU A 179 14.03 4.85 15.54
N LYS A 180 12.89 5.44 15.16
CA LYS A 180 11.59 4.83 15.41
C LYS A 180 11.43 3.55 14.61
N GLU A 181 11.76 3.55 13.32
CA GLU A 181 11.75 2.34 12.47
C GLU A 181 12.65 1.25 13.02
N ALA A 182 13.88 1.57 13.44
CA ALA A 182 14.80 0.61 14.04
C ALA A 182 14.20 0.00 15.32
N LEU A 183 13.56 0.79 16.19
CA LEU A 183 12.87 0.27 17.37
C LEU A 183 11.73 -0.68 17.01
N LEU A 184 10.85 -0.27 16.09
CA LEU A 184 9.70 -1.08 15.68
C LEU A 184 10.15 -2.39 15.01
N LYS A 185 11.20 -2.33 14.18
CA LYS A 185 11.87 -3.50 13.60
C LYS A 185 12.48 -4.40 14.66
N GLY A 186 13.06 -3.84 15.72
CA GLY A 186 13.58 -4.59 16.87
C GLY A 186 12.47 -5.31 17.65
N LEU A 187 11.35 -4.61 17.89
CA LEU A 187 10.18 -5.12 18.60
C LEU A 187 9.33 -6.11 17.78
N GLY A 188 9.47 -6.12 16.45
CA GLY A 188 8.67 -6.96 15.55
C GLY A 188 7.24 -6.43 15.35
N VAL A 189 7.06 -5.11 15.42
CA VAL A 189 5.78 -4.40 15.36
C VAL A 189 5.72 -3.48 14.15
N GLY A 190 4.51 -3.23 13.62
CA GLY A 190 4.31 -2.41 12.41
C GLY A 190 4.28 -0.91 12.70
N ILE A 191 4.43 -0.12 11.63
CA ILE A 191 4.67 1.34 11.61
C ILE A 191 3.47 2.18 12.07
N SER A 192 2.23 1.73 11.86
CA SER A 192 1.05 2.62 11.85
C SER A 192 0.73 3.33 13.18
N GLU A 193 0.34 2.61 14.23
CA GLU A 193 -0.17 3.24 15.46
C GLU A 193 0.91 3.57 16.51
N GLN A 194 2.14 3.11 16.30
CA GLN A 194 3.19 3.16 17.33
C GLN A 194 4.14 4.35 17.21
N LEU A 195 4.26 4.97 16.02
CA LEU A 195 5.17 6.10 15.79
C LEU A 195 4.77 7.36 16.57
N GLN A 196 3.47 7.70 16.61
CA GLN A 196 2.96 8.87 17.34
C GLN A 196 3.00 8.67 18.87
N ARG A 197 2.84 7.42 19.32
CA ARG A 197 2.85 7.07 20.75
C ARG A 197 4.25 6.89 21.31
N THR A 198 5.26 6.90 20.46
CA THR A 198 6.67 6.79 20.81
C THR A 198 7.31 8.16 20.70
N LEU A 199 7.66 8.80 21.81
CA LEU A 199 8.42 10.04 21.80
C LEU A 199 9.92 9.73 21.79
N VAL A 200 10.64 10.23 20.80
CA VAL A 200 12.10 10.19 20.69
C VAL A 200 12.63 11.61 20.87
N ALA A 201 13.43 11.83 21.90
CA ALA A 201 14.13 13.08 22.11
C ALA A 201 15.63 12.88 21.85
N ILE A 202 16.15 13.57 20.84
CA ILE A 202 17.58 13.67 20.56
C ILE A 202 18.05 15.00 21.16
N LYS A 203 18.79 14.94 22.27
CA LYS A 203 19.40 16.13 22.90
C LYS A 203 20.79 16.34 22.32
N ASP A 204 21.14 17.58 21.98
CA ASP A 204 22.43 17.91 21.30
C ASP A 204 23.66 17.57 22.14
N SER A 205 23.48 17.32 23.45
CA SER A 205 24.48 16.75 24.37
C SER A 205 23.79 15.90 25.47
N GLY A 206 22.93 14.96 25.07
CA GLY A 206 22.16 14.08 25.98
C GLY A 206 21.77 12.72 25.35
N PRO A 207 21.45 11.64 26.10
CA PRO A 207 21.11 10.34 25.51
C PRO A 207 19.88 10.47 24.64
N ILE A 208 19.78 9.61 23.62
CA ILE A 208 18.53 9.42 22.91
C ILE A 208 17.52 8.86 23.92
N CYS A 209 16.56 9.68 24.32
CA CYS A 209 15.50 9.25 25.22
C CYS A 209 14.32 8.79 24.39
N ILE A 210 13.86 7.56 24.61
CA ILE A 210 12.64 7.06 23.99
C ILE A 210 11.60 6.77 25.08
N GLN A 211 10.45 7.41 24.98
CA GLN A 211 9.27 7.09 25.78
C GLN A 211 8.29 6.33 24.86
N ALA A 212 8.21 5.01 25.04
CA ALA A 212 7.35 4.13 24.24
C ALA A 212 5.92 4.03 24.81
N PRO A 213 4.91 3.61 24.04
CA PRO A 213 3.54 3.39 24.51
C PRO A 213 3.43 2.37 25.65
N ALA A 214 2.35 2.48 26.45
CA ALA A 214 2.05 1.57 27.56
C ALA A 214 2.10 0.08 27.12
N GLY A 215 2.95 -0.71 27.79
CA GLY A 215 3.18 -2.13 27.50
C GLY A 215 4.56 -2.45 26.91
N ALA A 216 5.26 -1.48 26.33
CA ALA A 216 6.68 -1.59 26.02
C ALA A 216 7.50 -1.12 27.22
N LYS A 217 8.44 -1.93 27.75
CA LYS A 217 9.41 -1.48 28.76
C LYS A 217 10.56 -0.76 28.05
N PRO A 218 10.58 0.59 27.96
CA PRO A 218 11.58 1.32 27.16
C PRO A 218 12.99 1.24 27.78
N ASP A 219 13.05 1.01 29.10
CA ASP A 219 14.29 0.91 29.89
C ASP A 219 15.19 -0.27 29.46
N GLY A 220 14.67 -1.18 28.65
CA GLY A 220 15.40 -2.34 28.11
C GLY A 220 16.03 -2.13 26.73
N TRP A 221 15.92 -0.95 26.10
CA TRP A 221 16.45 -0.71 24.75
C TRP A 221 17.53 0.39 24.74
N LYS A 222 18.57 0.20 23.93
CA LYS A 222 19.61 1.20 23.65
C LYS A 222 19.61 1.55 22.16
N PHE A 223 20.01 2.78 21.87
CA PHE A 223 19.94 3.35 20.53
C PHE A 223 21.27 3.95 20.10
N ALA A 224 21.55 3.90 18.80
CA ALA A 224 22.63 4.63 18.18
C ALA A 224 22.18 5.15 16.82
N VAL A 225 22.65 6.34 16.45
CA VAL A 225 22.51 6.89 15.09
C VAL A 225 23.91 7.12 14.53
N LEU A 226 24.12 6.64 13.33
CA LEU A 226 25.35 6.78 12.57
C LEU A 226 25.06 7.52 11.26
N ALA A 227 26.06 8.19 10.73
CA ALA A 227 26.03 8.81 9.40
C ALA A 227 27.12 8.17 8.53
N PRO A 228 26.85 7.00 7.91
CA PRO A 228 27.85 6.30 7.07
C PRO A 228 28.31 7.16 5.88
N GLU A 229 27.40 7.98 5.35
CA GLU A 229 27.66 9.00 4.33
C GLU A 229 26.93 10.30 4.75
N LYS A 230 27.31 11.45 4.17
CA LYS A 230 26.73 12.75 4.55
C LYS A 230 25.20 12.78 4.44
N ASN A 231 24.66 12.14 3.40
CA ASN A 231 23.24 12.06 3.08
C ASN A 231 22.56 10.77 3.57
N LEU A 232 23.22 9.98 4.42
CA LEU A 232 22.64 8.77 5.01
C LEU A 232 22.53 8.91 6.52
N ARG A 233 21.46 8.35 7.08
CA ARG A 233 21.35 8.08 8.51
C ARG A 233 21.00 6.63 8.70
N LEU A 234 21.67 6.01 9.66
CA LEU A 234 21.49 4.63 10.05
C LEU A 234 21.24 4.60 11.54
N ALA A 235 20.14 3.98 11.96
CA ALA A 235 19.79 3.85 13.36
C ALA A 235 19.78 2.38 13.79
N ILE A 236 20.27 2.14 15.00
CA ILE A 236 20.28 0.83 15.65
C ILE A 236 19.44 0.93 16.92
N ALA A 237 18.56 -0.04 17.12
CA ALA A 237 17.86 -0.29 18.38
C ALA A 237 18.20 -1.70 18.86
N VAL A 238 18.63 -1.84 20.12
CA VAL A 238 19.05 -3.14 20.66
C VAL A 238 18.56 -3.34 22.08
N GLU A 239 18.02 -4.52 22.37
CA GLU A 239 17.50 -4.86 23.69
C GLU A 239 18.63 -5.18 24.66
N SER A 240 19.02 -4.20 25.48
CA SER A 240 20.08 -4.34 26.48
C SER A 240 19.88 -3.38 27.65
N VAL A 241 20.14 -3.88 28.87
CA VAL A 241 20.16 -3.06 30.09
C VAL A 241 21.47 -2.26 30.18
N ASN A 242 22.57 -2.83 29.66
CA ASN A 242 23.90 -2.20 29.58
C ASN A 242 24.10 -1.47 28.23
N SER A 243 25.09 -0.59 28.13
CA SER A 243 25.49 0.01 26.85
C SER A 243 26.20 -1.04 25.98
N PRO A 244 25.61 -1.49 24.87
CA PRO A 244 26.20 -2.52 24.02
C PRO A 244 27.38 -1.94 23.24
N ARG A 245 28.37 -2.78 22.96
CA ARG A 245 29.47 -2.41 22.05
C ARG A 245 28.96 -2.51 20.62
N ILE A 246 29.16 -1.47 19.82
CA ILE A 246 28.83 -1.50 18.39
C ILE A 246 30.14 -1.66 17.63
N LEU A 247 30.31 -2.80 16.96
CA LEU A 247 31.48 -3.06 16.14
C LEU A 247 31.10 -2.92 14.67
N GLN A 248 31.64 -1.90 14.00
CA GLN A 248 31.61 -1.87 12.54
C GLN A 248 32.96 -2.35 12.05
N ASN A 249 32.97 -3.41 11.24
CA ASN A 249 34.20 -3.96 10.70
C ASN A 249 35.23 -4.30 11.82
N GLY A 250 34.79 -4.81 12.98
CA GLY A 250 35.68 -5.17 14.08
C GLY A 250 36.38 -4.00 14.79
N LEU A 251 36.06 -2.75 14.42
CA LEU A 251 36.42 -1.56 15.16
C LEU A 251 35.24 -1.17 16.03
N GLU A 252 35.51 -0.89 17.30
CA GLU A 252 34.51 -0.34 18.20
C GLU A 252 34.17 1.08 17.78
N ILE A 253 32.92 1.29 17.42
CA ILE A 253 32.35 2.61 17.25
C ILE A 253 31.74 2.98 18.58
N PHE A 254 32.32 4.00 19.21
CA PHE A 254 31.68 4.63 20.35
C PHE A 254 30.38 5.27 19.84
N PRO A 255 29.20 4.87 20.35
CA PRO A 255 28.01 5.69 20.14
C PRO A 255 28.32 7.11 20.61
N LEU A 256 27.65 8.13 20.07
CA LEU A 256 27.68 9.48 20.66
C LEU A 256 27.35 9.31 22.16
N SER A 257 28.39 9.41 22.99
CA SER A 257 28.41 8.83 24.34
C SER A 257 27.33 9.48 25.17
N LEU A 258 26.54 8.75 25.97
CA LEU A 258 26.10 9.25 27.28
C LEU A 258 26.10 8.17 28.36
N SER A 259 26.87 8.46 29.40
CA SER A 259 26.89 7.80 30.71
C SER A 259 25.59 8.07 31.49
N PRO A 260 25.22 7.21 32.46
CA PRO A 260 24.02 7.42 33.26
C PRO A 260 24.27 8.50 34.31
N CYS A 261 23.37 9.47 34.46
CA CYS A 261 23.33 10.31 35.65
C CYS A 261 21.92 10.56 36.15
N ILE A 262 21.85 10.51 37.48
CA ILE A 262 20.75 10.65 38.40
C ILE A 262 20.23 12.10 38.39
N ASN A 263 18.95 12.27 38.75
CA ASN A 263 18.25 13.55 38.95
C ASN A 263 19.08 14.61 39.69
N GLU A 264 18.97 15.87 39.27
CA GLU A 264 18.35 16.93 40.09
C GLU A 264 18.22 18.26 39.33
N ASN A 265 17.23 19.05 39.77
CA ASN A 265 16.85 20.39 39.35
C ASN A 265 18.04 21.35 39.23
N GLN A 266 17.97 22.31 38.30
CA GLN A 266 18.00 23.75 38.62
C GLN A 266 17.83 24.66 37.40
N THR A 267 17.23 25.81 37.73
CA THR A 267 16.73 26.96 36.96
C THR A 267 17.80 27.90 36.37
N THR A 268 17.30 28.86 35.57
CA THR A 268 17.90 30.14 35.07
C THR A 268 18.70 30.01 33.76
N GLY A 269 18.67 30.90 32.77
CA GLY A 269 18.04 32.20 32.51
C GLY A 269 18.81 32.89 31.35
N ILE A 270 18.23 33.94 30.76
CA ILE A 270 18.89 35.09 30.08
C ILE A 270 18.99 35.13 28.51
N SER A 271 18.17 36.06 27.97
CA SER A 271 18.35 37.15 26.97
C SER A 271 18.83 36.98 25.51
N HIS A 272 17.95 37.46 24.62
CA HIS A 272 18.12 38.30 23.41
C HIS A 272 19.52 38.61 22.85
N ARG A 273 19.65 38.53 21.51
CA ARG A 273 19.98 39.70 20.66
C ARG A 273 19.70 39.49 19.17
N THR A 274 19.35 40.61 18.55
CA THR A 274 18.97 40.94 17.18
C THR A 274 20.16 40.99 16.20
N GLY A 275 19.90 40.77 14.91
CA GLY A 275 20.80 41.21 13.83
C GLY A 275 20.50 40.58 12.46
N ASP A 276 19.74 41.30 11.63
CA ASP A 276 19.79 41.26 10.15
C ASP A 276 20.89 42.28 9.71
N PRO A 277 21.38 42.42 8.43
CA PRO A 277 20.75 41.98 7.19
C PRO A 277 21.65 41.64 5.95
N LEU A 278 20.95 41.32 4.84
CA LEU A 278 21.20 41.65 3.42
C LEU A 278 21.77 40.62 2.40
N HIS A 279 21.08 40.66 1.23
CA HIS A 279 21.47 40.30 -0.16
C HIS A 279 21.42 38.83 -0.59
N ARG A 280 20.98 38.43 -1.81
CA ARG A 280 20.51 39.08 -3.04
C ARG A 280 19.75 38.00 -3.85
N VAL A 281 18.70 38.38 -4.57
CA VAL A 281 17.93 37.52 -5.50
C VAL A 281 18.48 37.64 -6.92
N PRO A 282 18.59 36.56 -7.71
CA PRO A 282 18.63 36.64 -9.17
C PRO A 282 17.28 36.25 -9.80
N GLN A 283 16.87 37.07 -10.77
CA GLN A 283 15.71 36.90 -11.64
C GLN A 283 15.79 35.60 -12.48
N MET A 284 14.65 35.00 -12.74
CA MET A 284 14.48 33.93 -13.73
C MET A 284 13.48 34.34 -14.82
N VAL A 285 13.84 33.95 -16.03
CA VAL A 285 13.36 34.36 -17.34
C VAL A 285 11.99 33.74 -17.68
N SER A 286 11.13 34.53 -18.31
CA SER A 286 9.84 34.16 -18.90
C SER A 286 9.97 33.33 -20.18
N PRO A 287 9.02 32.43 -20.46
CA PRO A 287 8.61 32.14 -21.82
C PRO A 287 7.13 32.49 -22.03
N GLU A 288 6.90 33.42 -22.96
CA GLU A 288 5.61 33.70 -23.56
C GLU A 288 5.18 32.52 -24.44
N SER A 289 3.95 32.01 -24.22
CA SER A 289 3.19 31.36 -25.27
C SER A 289 1.73 31.74 -25.11
N LYS A 290 1.17 32.33 -26.17
CA LYS A 290 -0.22 32.81 -26.24
C LYS A 290 -1.20 31.61 -26.11
N PRO A 291 -2.33 31.76 -25.42
CA PRO A 291 -3.42 30.81 -25.55
C PRO A 291 -4.05 30.94 -26.95
N MET A 292 -4.22 29.82 -27.64
CA MET A 292 -5.08 29.71 -28.83
C MET A 292 -6.54 29.94 -28.40
N ASP A 293 -7.22 30.85 -29.09
CA ASP A 293 -8.68 30.97 -29.06
C ASP A 293 -9.31 29.63 -29.48
N ARG A 294 -10.08 29.00 -28.58
CA ARG A 294 -11.03 27.95 -28.95
C ARG A 294 -12.35 28.61 -29.32
N HIS A 295 -12.80 28.33 -30.53
CA HIS A 295 -14.21 28.36 -30.89
C HIS A 295 -15.04 27.60 -29.85
N GLN A 296 -16.11 28.22 -29.37
CA GLN A 296 -17.14 27.61 -28.52
C GLN A 296 -17.64 26.30 -29.14
N SER A 297 -17.28 25.17 -28.54
CA SER A 297 -18.06 23.94 -28.65
C SER A 297 -19.04 23.93 -27.49
N ASP A 298 -20.35 23.77 -27.76
CA ASP A 298 -21.41 23.63 -26.74
C ASP A 298 -21.28 22.36 -25.88
N THR A 299 -20.26 21.55 -26.12
CA THR A 299 -20.02 20.28 -25.44
C THR A 299 -19.28 20.48 -24.11
N THR A 300 -19.83 19.96 -23.01
CA THR A 300 -19.17 19.99 -21.70
C THR A 300 -18.01 19.00 -21.64
N SER A 301 -16.82 19.50 -21.29
CA SER A 301 -15.59 18.71 -21.18
C SER A 301 -15.32 18.23 -19.74
N ILE A 302 -14.97 16.96 -19.57
CA ILE A 302 -14.75 16.31 -18.28
C ILE A 302 -13.33 15.77 -18.17
N CYS A 303 -12.61 16.14 -17.11
CA CYS A 303 -11.39 15.44 -16.70
C CYS A 303 -11.74 14.33 -15.70
N PHE A 304 -11.72 13.09 -16.16
CA PHE A 304 -12.03 11.90 -15.36
C PHE A 304 -10.73 11.22 -14.89
N VAL A 305 -10.38 11.35 -13.61
CA VAL A 305 -9.15 10.79 -13.03
C VAL A 305 -9.47 9.49 -12.29
N THR A 306 -8.77 8.39 -12.61
CA THR A 306 -8.99 7.06 -12.00
C THR A 306 -7.67 6.33 -11.79
N GLU A 307 -7.60 5.44 -10.79
CA GLU A 307 -6.38 4.63 -10.52
C GLU A 307 -6.15 3.52 -11.55
N GLU A 308 -7.24 2.97 -12.10
CA GLU A 308 -7.19 1.88 -13.05
C GLU A 308 -8.18 2.14 -14.21
N PHE A 309 -7.74 1.82 -15.42
CA PHE A 309 -8.52 1.84 -16.65
C PHE A 309 -8.02 0.69 -17.56
N PRO A 310 -8.85 0.12 -18.45
CA PRO A 310 -8.41 -0.91 -19.40
C PRO A 310 -7.15 -0.48 -20.15
N PRO A 311 -6.25 -1.41 -20.54
CA PRO A 311 -6.42 -2.86 -20.60
C PRO A 311 -6.26 -3.59 -19.25
N THR A 312 -6.02 -2.88 -18.15
CA THR A 312 -5.98 -3.49 -16.80
C THR A 312 -7.30 -4.24 -16.52
N LEU A 313 -7.19 -5.52 -16.16
CA LEU A 313 -8.35 -6.36 -15.83
C LEU A 313 -8.62 -6.30 -14.32
N SER A 314 -9.46 -5.35 -13.90
CA SER A 314 -9.93 -5.22 -12.52
C SER A 314 -11.35 -4.68 -12.42
N GLY A 315 -11.99 -4.88 -11.27
CA GLY A 315 -13.34 -4.33 -11.04
C GLY A 315 -13.40 -2.80 -11.13
N LEU A 316 -12.32 -2.09 -10.72
CA LEU A 316 -12.25 -0.64 -10.85
C LEU A 316 -12.15 -0.23 -12.33
N ALA A 317 -11.23 -0.83 -13.09
CA ALA A 317 -11.07 -0.55 -14.52
C ALA A 317 -12.36 -0.82 -15.33
N VAL A 318 -13.06 -1.92 -15.05
CA VAL A 318 -14.35 -2.24 -15.67
C VAL A 318 -15.40 -1.18 -15.34
N SER A 319 -15.47 -0.74 -14.09
CA SER A 319 -16.41 0.30 -13.67
C SER A 319 -16.08 1.65 -14.31
N SER A 320 -14.80 2.05 -14.32
CA SER A 320 -14.35 3.29 -14.93
C SER A 320 -14.67 3.33 -16.43
N ARG A 321 -14.38 2.25 -17.19
CA ARG A 321 -14.75 2.16 -18.62
C ARG A 321 -16.26 2.30 -18.83
N ARG A 322 -17.07 1.64 -18.00
CA ARG A 322 -18.54 1.69 -18.10
C ARG A 322 -19.07 3.10 -17.84
N VAL A 323 -18.63 3.76 -16.76
CA VAL A 323 -19.06 5.13 -16.42
C VAL A 323 -18.61 6.14 -17.47
N VAL A 324 -17.37 6.05 -17.95
CA VAL A 324 -16.88 6.89 -19.06
C VAL A 324 -17.73 6.69 -20.32
N GLY A 325 -18.10 5.44 -20.64
CA GLY A 325 -19.01 5.13 -21.74
C GLY A 325 -20.38 5.79 -21.58
N PHE A 326 -20.99 5.71 -20.39
CA PHE A 326 -22.27 6.37 -20.10
C PHE A 326 -22.23 7.88 -20.35
N LEU A 327 -21.17 8.55 -19.90
CA LEU A 327 -20.99 10.00 -20.08
C LEU A 327 -20.74 10.36 -21.55
N ARG A 328 -19.83 9.65 -22.21
CA ARG A 328 -19.56 9.84 -23.65
C ARG A 328 -20.84 9.70 -24.47
N ASP A 329 -21.61 8.65 -24.23
CA ASP A 329 -22.85 8.37 -24.96
C ASP A 329 -23.98 9.36 -24.64
N ALA A 330 -23.85 10.13 -23.56
CA ALA A 330 -24.72 11.25 -23.23
C ALA A 330 -24.25 12.58 -23.84
N GLY A 331 -23.17 12.56 -24.62
CA GLY A 331 -22.64 13.71 -25.35
C GLY A 331 -21.52 14.47 -24.64
N PHE A 332 -21.01 14.01 -23.50
CA PHE A 332 -19.88 14.67 -22.83
C PHE A 332 -18.54 14.39 -23.55
N GLU A 333 -17.66 15.40 -23.61
CA GLU A 333 -16.26 15.22 -24.05
C GLU A 333 -15.43 14.74 -22.85
N VAL A 334 -15.17 13.43 -22.76
CA VAL A 334 -14.49 12.84 -21.60
C VAL A 334 -13.01 12.58 -21.90
N HIS A 335 -12.14 13.14 -21.05
CA HIS A 335 -10.71 12.87 -21.01
C HIS A 335 -10.37 12.07 -19.77
N VAL A 336 -9.92 10.83 -19.95
CA VAL A 336 -9.52 9.95 -18.85
C VAL A 336 -8.05 10.21 -18.51
N VAL A 337 -7.72 10.41 -17.23
CA VAL A 337 -6.35 10.50 -16.74
C VAL A 337 -6.09 9.34 -15.78
N VAL A 338 -5.10 8.51 -16.10
CA VAL A 338 -4.86 7.26 -15.36
C VAL A 338 -3.35 7.03 -15.19
N PRO A 339 -2.88 6.64 -14.00
CA PRO A 339 -1.47 6.31 -13.82
C PRO A 339 -1.15 4.99 -14.53
N ASP A 340 -0.02 4.92 -15.21
CA ASP A 340 0.44 3.76 -15.95
C ASP A 340 1.98 3.64 -15.91
N THR A 341 2.48 2.51 -16.38
CA THR A 341 3.89 2.28 -16.63
C THR A 341 4.21 2.72 -18.05
N LEU A 342 4.93 3.83 -18.19
CA LEU A 342 5.34 4.32 -19.50
C LEU A 342 6.79 3.94 -19.83
N PRO A 343 7.08 3.57 -21.10
CA PRO A 343 8.44 3.29 -21.53
C PRO A 343 9.25 4.58 -21.70
N ASN A 344 10.58 4.44 -21.80
CA ASN A 344 11.50 5.47 -22.30
C ASN A 344 11.48 6.83 -21.56
N GLY A 345 11.05 6.85 -20.29
CA GLY A 345 11.01 8.09 -19.50
C GLY A 345 9.90 9.07 -19.93
N GLU A 346 8.94 8.63 -20.74
CA GLU A 346 7.72 9.39 -21.02
C GLU A 346 6.99 9.69 -19.71
N THR A 347 6.54 10.93 -19.51
CA THR A 347 5.77 11.32 -18.32
C THR A 347 4.27 11.29 -18.55
N LEU A 348 3.83 11.42 -19.81
CA LEU A 348 2.44 11.42 -20.23
C LEU A 348 2.34 10.95 -21.67
N ARG A 349 1.39 10.05 -21.94
CA ARG A 349 1.04 9.57 -23.28
C ARG A 349 -0.47 9.68 -23.46
N SER A 350 -0.91 10.20 -24.61
CA SER A 350 -2.33 10.34 -24.94
C SER A 350 -2.70 9.46 -26.13
N SER A 351 -3.84 8.78 -26.04
CA SER A 351 -4.38 7.90 -27.08
C SER A 351 -5.90 8.03 -27.12
N VAL A 352 -6.51 7.70 -28.28
CA VAL A 352 -7.95 7.49 -28.34
C VAL A 352 -8.23 6.01 -28.10
N GLU A 353 -8.97 5.71 -27.04
CA GLU A 353 -9.34 4.35 -26.64
C GLU A 353 -10.85 4.33 -26.39
N ASP A 354 -11.56 3.37 -26.99
CA ASP A 354 -13.03 3.30 -26.91
C ASP A 354 -13.73 4.64 -27.19
N GLY A 355 -13.25 5.43 -28.16
CA GLY A 355 -13.87 6.71 -28.53
C GLY A 355 -13.77 7.82 -27.47
N CYS A 356 -12.91 7.66 -26.45
CA CYS A 356 -12.54 8.74 -25.52
C CYS A 356 -11.02 8.96 -25.56
N THR A 357 -10.58 10.15 -25.14
CA THR A 357 -9.14 10.43 -25.05
C THR A 357 -8.63 9.96 -23.70
N VAL A 358 -7.64 9.07 -23.69
CA VAL A 358 -7.02 8.50 -22.49
C VAL A 358 -5.59 9.02 -22.37
N HIS A 359 -5.31 9.67 -21.25
CA HIS A 359 -4.01 10.20 -20.87
C HIS A 359 -3.40 9.27 -19.80
N ARG A 360 -2.44 8.46 -20.23
CA ARG A 360 -1.66 7.59 -19.35
C ARG A 360 -0.50 8.40 -18.79
N VAL A 361 -0.35 8.42 -17.47
CA VAL A 361 0.63 9.24 -16.75
C VAL A 361 1.61 8.34 -16.04
N ASP A 362 2.92 8.59 -16.13
CA ASP A 362 3.89 7.70 -15.51
C ASP A 362 3.70 7.60 -13.98
N ARG A 363 3.59 6.37 -13.50
CA ARG A 363 3.24 6.03 -12.12
C ARG A 363 4.38 6.31 -11.13
N GLY A 364 5.60 6.64 -11.58
CA GLY A 364 6.75 6.80 -10.68
C GLY A 364 7.05 5.53 -9.88
N ARG A 365 7.95 5.61 -8.89
CA ARG A 365 8.40 4.46 -8.09
C ARG A 365 7.52 4.16 -6.89
N HIS A 366 6.91 5.19 -6.30
CA HIS A 366 6.09 5.10 -5.10
C HIS A 366 4.82 5.97 -5.23
N GLU A 367 3.83 5.71 -4.37
CA GLU A 367 2.50 6.34 -4.42
C GLU A 367 2.53 7.88 -4.39
N LEU A 368 3.45 8.48 -3.61
CA LEU A 368 3.61 9.93 -3.58
C LEU A 368 4.07 10.50 -4.94
N GLU A 369 5.00 9.82 -5.61
CA GLU A 369 5.46 10.21 -6.95
C GLU A 369 4.33 10.07 -7.97
N THR A 370 3.56 8.97 -7.93
CA THR A 370 2.35 8.79 -8.75
C THR A 370 1.43 9.99 -8.63
N ARG A 371 1.15 10.41 -7.39
CA ARG A 371 0.23 11.51 -7.11
C ARG A 371 0.76 12.85 -7.61
N MET A 372 2.06 13.10 -7.47
CA MET A 372 2.70 14.30 -8.02
C MET A 372 2.65 14.31 -9.55
N SER A 373 2.90 13.17 -10.19
CA SER A 373 2.79 13.02 -11.66
C SER A 373 1.36 13.28 -12.13
N LEU A 374 0.36 12.68 -11.47
CA LEU A 374 -1.06 12.93 -11.77
C LEU A 374 -1.43 14.41 -11.60
N HIS A 375 -1.00 15.06 -10.50
CA HIS A 375 -1.27 16.47 -10.29
C HIS A 375 -0.66 17.36 -11.37
N ARG A 376 0.60 17.12 -11.76
CA ARG A 376 1.25 17.87 -12.87
C ARG A 376 0.55 17.62 -14.20
N ALA A 377 0.16 16.38 -14.48
CA ALA A 377 -0.53 16.00 -15.69
C ALA A 377 -1.91 16.67 -15.79
N VAL A 378 -2.75 16.57 -14.76
CA VAL A 378 -4.08 17.21 -14.74
C VAL A 378 -3.94 18.72 -14.87
N LYS A 379 -2.99 19.35 -14.16
CA LYS A 379 -2.75 20.80 -14.30
C LYS A 379 -2.32 21.21 -15.71
N ARG A 380 -1.45 20.43 -16.35
CA ARG A 380 -1.01 20.66 -17.73
C ARG A 380 -2.16 20.49 -18.72
N LEU A 381 -2.89 19.38 -18.63
CA LEU A 381 -4.04 19.11 -19.49
C LEU A 381 -5.13 20.17 -19.32
N ASP A 382 -5.39 20.61 -18.10
CA ASP A 382 -6.32 21.72 -17.85
C ASP A 382 -5.82 23.05 -18.42
N HIS A 383 -4.49 23.24 -18.50
CA HIS A 383 -3.92 24.39 -19.20
C HIS A 383 -4.20 24.34 -20.72
N GLU A 384 -4.11 23.15 -21.32
CA GLU A 384 -4.26 22.93 -22.76
C GLU A 384 -5.74 22.85 -23.21
N ILE A 385 -6.59 22.18 -22.43
CA ILE A 385 -7.97 21.83 -22.79
C ILE A 385 -8.98 22.77 -22.12
N SER A 386 -8.71 23.21 -20.88
CA SER A 386 -9.63 23.99 -20.03
C SER A 386 -10.93 23.23 -19.71
N PHE A 387 -10.85 22.25 -18.81
CA PHE A 387 -11.99 21.38 -18.51
C PHE A 387 -13.12 22.13 -17.78
N ASP A 388 -14.37 21.75 -18.05
CA ASP A 388 -15.55 22.33 -17.40
C ASP A 388 -15.84 21.72 -16.03
N LEU A 389 -15.52 20.44 -15.87
CA LEU A 389 -15.80 19.63 -14.70
C LEU A 389 -14.69 18.59 -14.46
N PHE A 390 -14.42 18.30 -13.20
CA PHE A 390 -13.46 17.26 -12.80
C PHE A 390 -14.15 16.14 -12.03
N HIS A 391 -13.73 14.90 -12.28
CA HIS A 391 -14.24 13.72 -11.58
C HIS A 391 -13.09 12.82 -11.16
N GLY A 392 -12.80 12.79 -9.86
CA GLY A 392 -11.93 11.78 -9.26
C GLY A 392 -12.71 10.51 -8.93
N PHE A 393 -12.52 9.46 -9.71
CA PHE A 393 -13.18 8.17 -9.53
C PHE A 393 -12.29 7.22 -8.74
N PHE A 394 -12.53 7.13 -7.43
CA PHE A 394 -11.66 6.71 -6.32
C PHE A 394 -11.19 7.94 -5.53
N LEU A 395 -11.34 7.94 -4.20
CA LEU A 395 -11.21 9.16 -3.39
C LEU A 395 -9.84 9.87 -3.53
N PRO A 396 -8.69 9.17 -3.52
CA PRO A 396 -7.38 9.78 -3.81
C PRO A 396 -7.29 10.46 -5.18
N SER A 397 -8.00 9.95 -6.19
CA SER A 397 -7.97 10.48 -7.55
C SER A 397 -8.67 11.84 -7.68
N ALA A 398 -9.42 12.28 -6.66
CA ALA A 398 -9.98 13.64 -6.61
C ALA A 398 -8.93 14.71 -6.26
N LEU A 399 -7.85 14.36 -5.56
CA LEU A 399 -6.80 15.28 -5.15
C LEU A 399 -6.15 16.09 -6.28
N PRO A 400 -5.71 15.48 -7.40
CA PRO A 400 -5.11 16.23 -8.50
C PRO A 400 -6.07 17.22 -9.16
N CYS A 401 -7.39 17.08 -8.94
CA CYS A 401 -8.43 17.94 -9.52
C CYS A 401 -8.66 19.24 -8.74
N LEU A 402 -8.40 19.26 -7.43
CA LEU A 402 -8.82 20.36 -6.54
C LEU A 402 -8.19 21.70 -6.89
N ALA A 403 -6.87 21.72 -7.12
CA ALA A 403 -6.14 22.95 -7.42
C ALA A 403 -6.46 23.50 -8.83
N PRO A 404 -6.49 22.68 -9.90
CA PRO A 404 -7.02 23.10 -11.20
C PRO A 404 -8.42 23.70 -11.07
N ALA A 405 -9.37 23.00 -10.46
CA ALA A 405 -10.76 23.45 -10.33
C ALA A 405 -10.95 24.82 -9.63
N ARG A 406 -10.04 25.19 -8.73
CA ARG A 406 -10.01 26.51 -8.06
C ARG A 406 -9.52 27.65 -8.95
N SER A 407 -8.72 27.35 -9.97
CA SER A 407 -8.27 28.41 -10.88
C SER A 407 -9.49 28.93 -11.64
N GLN A 408 -9.70 30.25 -11.65
CA GLN A 408 -10.83 30.90 -12.32
C GLN A 408 -10.63 30.98 -13.84
N LYS A 409 -9.96 29.97 -14.42
CA LYS A 409 -9.84 29.76 -15.85
C LYS A 409 -11.26 29.47 -16.33
N LEU A 410 -11.82 30.30 -17.22
CA LEU A 410 -13.26 30.40 -17.59
C LEU A 410 -14.11 31.38 -16.74
N GLY A 411 -13.50 32.22 -15.90
CA GLY A 411 -14.24 33.23 -15.12
C GLY A 411 -15.10 32.65 -13.98
N ARG A 412 -14.99 31.34 -13.73
CA ARG A 412 -15.76 30.63 -12.69
C ARG A 412 -14.94 29.56 -12.01
N ARG A 413 -15.36 29.19 -10.80
CA ARG A 413 -14.93 27.93 -10.16
C ARG A 413 -15.57 26.76 -10.90
N ARG A 414 -14.83 25.66 -11.05
CA ARG A 414 -15.31 24.43 -11.70
C ARG A 414 -15.59 23.35 -10.67
N SER A 415 -16.59 22.51 -10.94
CA SER A 415 -17.07 21.49 -10.02
C SER A 415 -16.12 20.30 -9.96
N VAL A 416 -15.90 19.76 -8.75
CA VAL A 416 -15.17 18.50 -8.52
C VAL A 416 -16.09 17.45 -7.93
N ILE A 417 -16.17 16.29 -8.59
CA ILE A 417 -16.81 15.08 -8.05
C ILE A 417 -15.72 14.19 -7.45
N ALA A 418 -15.91 13.73 -6.20
CA ALA A 418 -15.07 12.72 -5.56
C ALA A 418 -15.88 11.43 -5.34
N SER A 419 -15.44 10.30 -5.91
CA SER A 419 -16.11 9.01 -5.74
C SER A 419 -15.35 8.07 -4.83
N ILE A 420 -16.04 7.51 -3.85
CA ILE A 420 -15.57 6.44 -2.97
C ILE A 420 -16.02 5.10 -3.56
N ARG A 421 -15.09 4.17 -3.83
CA ARG A 421 -15.43 2.93 -4.57
C ARG A 421 -15.22 1.64 -3.78
N GLY A 422 -14.46 1.66 -2.69
CA GLY A 422 -14.09 0.46 -1.95
C GLY A 422 -13.05 0.76 -0.89
N THR A 423 -11.82 0.28 -1.14
CA THR A 423 -10.75 0.31 -0.13
C THR A 423 -10.28 1.71 0.23
N ASP A 424 -10.49 2.69 -0.65
CA ASP A 424 -10.23 4.11 -0.43
C ASP A 424 -10.96 4.69 0.79
N ALA A 425 -12.15 4.18 1.11
CA ALA A 425 -12.87 4.53 2.33
C ALA A 425 -12.05 4.20 3.59
N SER A 426 -11.41 3.02 3.61
CA SER A 426 -10.54 2.63 4.72
C SER A 426 -9.19 3.33 4.71
N THR A 427 -8.66 3.69 3.55
CA THR A 427 -7.41 4.45 3.46
C THR A 427 -7.53 5.78 4.21
N LEU A 428 -8.67 6.48 4.10
CA LEU A 428 -8.93 7.68 4.90
C LEU A 428 -8.86 7.40 6.41
N VAL A 429 -9.42 6.27 6.85
CA VAL A 429 -9.62 5.97 8.28
C VAL A 429 -8.38 5.35 8.91
N LEU A 430 -7.68 4.50 8.18
CA LEU A 430 -6.62 3.62 8.67
C LEU A 430 -5.21 4.06 8.24
N HIS A 431 -5.07 4.98 7.28
CA HIS A 431 -3.76 5.40 6.75
C HIS A 431 -3.42 6.85 7.16
N PRO A 432 -2.62 7.07 8.24
CA PRO A 432 -2.42 8.40 8.80
C PRO A 432 -1.78 9.43 7.84
N LEU A 433 -0.95 8.99 6.89
CA LEU A 433 -0.34 9.85 5.85
C LEU A 433 -1.38 10.36 4.86
N MET A 434 -2.38 9.52 4.55
CA MET A 434 -3.35 9.79 3.49
C MET A 434 -4.62 10.42 4.06
N ARG A 435 -4.86 10.30 5.36
CA ARG A 435 -6.03 10.90 6.00
C ARG A 435 -6.17 12.40 5.74
N PRO A 436 -5.16 13.27 5.98
CA PRO A 436 -5.30 14.71 5.73
C PRO A 436 -5.64 15.10 4.28
N PRO A 437 -4.91 14.63 3.25
CA PRO A 437 -5.26 14.96 1.87
C PRO A 437 -6.62 14.38 1.47
N LEU A 438 -7.02 13.19 1.96
CA LEU A 438 -8.34 12.65 1.67
C LEU A 438 -9.47 13.41 2.41
N LEU A 439 -9.25 13.88 3.64
CA LEU A 439 -10.15 14.81 4.33
C LEU A 439 -10.29 16.12 3.56
N GLN A 440 -9.20 16.61 2.96
CA GLN A 440 -9.24 17.78 2.10
C GLN A 440 -10.12 17.53 0.88
N ALA A 441 -9.95 16.41 0.18
CA ALA A 441 -10.82 16.04 -0.94
C ALA A 441 -12.29 15.98 -0.52
N LEU A 442 -12.59 15.35 0.63
CA LEU A 442 -13.95 15.31 1.17
C LEU A 442 -14.50 16.69 1.49
N ARG A 443 -13.71 17.64 1.99
CA ARG A 443 -14.17 19.00 2.34
C ARG A 443 -14.35 19.89 1.11
N GLU A 444 -13.50 19.72 0.11
CA GLU A 444 -13.42 20.66 -1.01
C GLU A 444 -14.21 20.23 -2.24
N ALA A 445 -14.44 18.93 -2.44
CA ALA A 445 -15.25 18.45 -3.56
C ALA A 445 -16.68 19.01 -3.52
N ASP A 446 -17.21 19.40 -4.67
CA ASP A 446 -18.56 19.94 -4.79
C ASP A 446 -19.63 18.85 -4.64
N TRP A 447 -19.27 17.60 -4.96
CA TRP A 447 -20.13 16.44 -4.72
C TRP A 447 -19.34 15.17 -4.40
N ILE A 448 -19.83 14.38 -3.44
CA ILE A 448 -19.26 13.09 -3.07
C ILE A 448 -20.20 11.96 -3.52
N THR A 449 -19.66 10.92 -4.13
CA THR A 449 -20.43 9.71 -4.45
C THR A 449 -19.83 8.50 -3.75
N SER A 450 -20.66 7.51 -3.45
CA SER A 450 -20.21 6.21 -2.97
C SER A 450 -21.02 5.09 -3.61
N VAL A 451 -20.44 3.90 -3.69
CA VAL A 451 -21.14 2.67 -4.10
C VAL A 451 -22.09 2.11 -3.04
N ASN A 452 -22.02 2.58 -1.79
CA ASN A 452 -22.88 2.14 -0.70
C ASN A 452 -23.11 3.28 0.32
N GLN A 453 -24.21 3.18 1.08
CA GLN A 453 -24.60 4.19 2.07
C GLN A 453 -23.68 4.16 3.29
N MET A 454 -23.26 2.97 3.73
CA MET A 454 -22.39 2.78 4.89
C MET A 454 -21.12 3.64 4.82
N TYR A 455 -20.47 3.72 3.65
CA TYR A 455 -19.30 4.56 3.46
C TYR A 455 -19.63 6.05 3.48
N LEU A 456 -20.77 6.50 2.94
CA LEU A 456 -21.16 7.91 3.08
C LEU A 456 -21.38 8.27 4.54
N ASP A 457 -22.08 7.42 5.29
CA ASP A 457 -22.32 7.64 6.72
C ASP A 457 -21.00 7.67 7.51
N GLN A 458 -20.03 6.84 7.12
CA GLN A 458 -18.69 6.84 7.70
C GLN A 458 -17.92 8.11 7.37
N MET A 459 -17.92 8.53 6.09
CA MET A 459 -17.22 9.76 5.68
C MET A 459 -17.88 11.01 6.25
N ASN A 460 -19.20 11.01 6.45
CA ASN A 460 -19.93 12.14 7.02
C ASN A 460 -19.54 12.44 8.48
N LYS A 461 -19.03 11.43 9.20
CA LYS A 461 -18.45 11.62 10.54
C LYS A 461 -17.10 12.35 10.50
N GLU A 462 -16.40 12.29 9.37
CA GLU A 462 -15.07 12.85 9.17
C GLU A 462 -15.11 14.27 8.56
N ALA A 463 -16.09 14.53 7.68
CA ALA A 463 -16.40 15.84 7.10
C ALA A 463 -17.89 15.92 6.78
N ASP A 464 -18.54 17.05 7.06
CA ASP A 464 -19.95 17.23 6.71
C ASP A 464 -20.13 17.21 5.18
N ILE A 465 -20.74 16.12 4.70
CA ILE A 465 -21.00 15.85 3.28
C ILE A 465 -22.48 15.56 3.03
N ALA A 466 -23.34 15.62 4.06
CA ALA A 466 -24.73 15.16 3.99
C ALA A 466 -25.53 15.86 2.89
N ALA A 467 -25.33 17.18 2.72
CA ALA A 467 -26.02 17.98 1.71
C ALA A 467 -25.43 17.87 0.28
N ARG A 468 -24.28 17.18 0.14
CA ARG A 468 -23.51 17.11 -1.12
C ARG A 468 -22.98 15.71 -1.39
N SER A 469 -23.77 14.69 -1.05
CA SER A 469 -23.41 13.32 -1.33
C SER A 469 -24.57 12.45 -1.79
N SER A 470 -24.27 11.42 -2.59
CA SER A 470 -25.28 10.49 -3.10
C SER A 470 -24.71 9.11 -3.39
N VAL A 471 -25.51 8.06 -3.16
CA VAL A 471 -25.12 6.69 -3.52
C VAL A 471 -25.35 6.44 -5.01
N ILE A 472 -24.30 6.05 -5.73
CA ILE A 472 -24.35 5.55 -7.10
C ILE A 472 -23.70 4.15 -7.14
N ARG A 473 -24.57 3.13 -7.15
CA ARG A 473 -24.21 1.71 -7.10
C ARG A 473 -23.68 1.22 -8.43
N ASN A 474 -22.82 0.20 -8.38
CA ASN A 474 -22.42 -0.54 -9.58
C ASN A 474 -23.64 -1.22 -10.21
N SER A 475 -23.68 -1.23 -11.53
CA SER A 475 -24.69 -1.98 -12.29
C SER A 475 -24.52 -3.48 -12.14
N TRP A 476 -25.65 -4.17 -12.23
CA TRP A 476 -25.72 -5.59 -12.51
C TRP A 476 -25.06 -5.88 -13.86
N PRO A 477 -24.18 -6.88 -13.93
CA PRO A 477 -23.49 -7.20 -15.17
C PRO A 477 -24.45 -7.87 -16.16
N ASP A 478 -24.33 -7.52 -17.44
CA ASP A 478 -25.07 -8.18 -18.53
C ASP A 478 -24.41 -9.52 -18.84
N LEU A 479 -24.74 -10.53 -18.03
CA LEU A 479 -24.23 -11.88 -18.14
C LEU A 479 -25.39 -12.87 -18.20
N PRO A 480 -25.29 -13.90 -19.06
CA PRO A 480 -26.31 -14.93 -19.12
C PRO A 480 -26.28 -15.79 -17.84
N ARG A 481 -27.48 -16.11 -17.34
CA ARG A 481 -27.64 -17.12 -16.29
C ARG A 481 -27.32 -18.50 -16.88
N THR A 482 -26.12 -19.00 -16.62
CA THR A 482 -25.59 -20.23 -17.22
C THR A 482 -25.29 -21.31 -16.19
N TRP A 483 -25.37 -21.00 -14.91
CA TRP A 483 -25.06 -21.96 -13.86
C TRP A 483 -26.15 -23.03 -13.73
N GLU A 484 -25.71 -24.29 -13.72
CA GLU A 484 -26.52 -25.46 -13.41
C GLU A 484 -25.77 -26.36 -12.43
N LEU A 485 -26.51 -27.02 -11.53
CA LEU A 485 -25.94 -28.02 -10.64
C LEU A 485 -25.59 -29.28 -11.44
N THR A 486 -24.33 -29.68 -11.41
CA THR A 486 -23.84 -30.90 -12.05
C THR A 486 -23.08 -31.76 -11.05
N ARG A 487 -22.83 -33.02 -11.41
CA ARG A 487 -21.96 -33.89 -10.59
C ARG A 487 -20.53 -33.36 -10.49
N GLU A 488 -20.06 -32.65 -11.52
CA GLU A 488 -18.67 -32.16 -11.59
C GLU A 488 -18.43 -30.94 -10.70
N ASN A 489 -19.45 -30.10 -10.52
CA ASN A 489 -19.34 -28.91 -9.68
C ASN A 489 -19.80 -29.13 -8.24
N ALA A 490 -20.53 -30.21 -7.92
CA ALA A 490 -21.17 -30.46 -6.63
C ALA A 490 -20.29 -30.23 -5.38
N GLY A 491 -18.99 -30.53 -5.45
CA GLY A 491 -18.03 -30.34 -4.34
C GLY A 491 -17.10 -29.14 -4.47
N VAL A 492 -17.32 -28.23 -5.42
CA VAL A 492 -16.37 -27.16 -5.75
C VAL A 492 -16.73 -25.86 -5.04
N VAL A 493 -15.83 -25.38 -4.17
CA VAL A 493 -15.89 -24.07 -3.51
C VAL A 493 -14.94 -23.14 -4.26
N GLY A 494 -15.36 -21.92 -4.60
CA GLY A 494 -14.46 -21.01 -5.30
C GLY A 494 -14.70 -19.54 -5.09
N THR A 495 -13.77 -18.72 -5.58
CA THR A 495 -13.83 -17.26 -5.57
C THR A 495 -13.16 -16.72 -6.84
N SER A 496 -13.41 -15.45 -7.18
CA SER A 496 -12.81 -14.82 -8.36
C SER A 496 -12.32 -13.39 -8.14
N GLY A 497 -11.38 -13.00 -8.99
CA GLY A 497 -10.88 -11.64 -9.12
C GLY A 497 -9.41 -11.49 -8.75
N LYS A 498 -9.00 -10.24 -8.51
CA LYS A 498 -7.64 -9.91 -8.07
C LYS A 498 -7.50 -10.24 -6.59
N LEU A 499 -6.74 -11.29 -6.27
CA LEU A 499 -6.62 -11.84 -4.92
C LEU A 499 -5.66 -10.97 -4.08
N ARG A 500 -6.17 -9.79 -3.68
CA ARG A 500 -5.52 -8.85 -2.76
C ARG A 500 -5.74 -9.28 -1.31
N GLN A 501 -4.94 -8.77 -0.39
CA GLN A 501 -5.09 -8.98 1.05
C GLN A 501 -6.53 -8.76 1.56
N VAL A 502 -7.23 -7.74 1.04
CA VAL A 502 -8.63 -7.44 1.40
C VAL A 502 -9.63 -8.54 1.03
N LYS A 503 -9.26 -9.46 0.11
CA LYS A 503 -10.08 -10.63 -0.23
C LYS A 503 -10.00 -11.72 0.84
N ASP A 504 -9.00 -11.67 1.72
CA ASP A 504 -8.77 -12.60 2.84
C ASP A 504 -8.91 -14.07 2.41
N ILE A 505 -8.10 -14.46 1.42
CA ILE A 505 -8.01 -15.85 0.97
C ILE A 505 -7.60 -16.80 2.11
N PRO A 506 -6.73 -16.41 3.07
CA PRO A 506 -6.48 -17.23 4.26
C PRO A 506 -7.74 -17.62 5.04
N LEU A 507 -8.70 -16.70 5.22
CA LEU A 507 -9.99 -17.00 5.83
C LEU A 507 -10.78 -18.04 5.01
N LEU A 508 -10.81 -17.91 3.68
CA LEU A 508 -11.43 -18.90 2.80
C LEU A 508 -10.78 -20.28 2.92
N VAL A 509 -9.45 -20.37 2.96
CA VAL A 509 -8.74 -21.65 3.10
C VAL A 509 -9.09 -22.33 4.43
N ARG A 510 -9.12 -21.58 5.55
CA ARG A 510 -9.52 -22.09 6.86
C ARG A 510 -10.99 -22.54 6.87
N ALA A 511 -11.88 -21.77 6.25
CA ALA A 511 -13.29 -22.14 6.13
C ALA A 511 -13.51 -23.38 5.27
N PHE A 512 -12.76 -23.50 4.16
CA PHE A 512 -12.74 -24.69 3.31
C PHE A 512 -12.32 -25.93 4.11
N GLN A 513 -11.27 -25.82 4.93
CA GLN A 513 -10.82 -26.90 5.81
C GLN A 513 -11.95 -27.40 6.73
N HIS A 514 -12.78 -26.51 7.27
CA HIS A 514 -13.93 -26.88 8.10
C HIS A 514 -15.09 -27.53 7.32
N ALA A 515 -15.17 -27.30 6.01
CA ALA A 515 -16.21 -27.86 5.15
C ALA A 515 -15.84 -29.23 4.52
N ARG A 516 -14.69 -29.82 4.89
CA ARG A 516 -14.07 -31.00 4.24
C ARG A 516 -14.79 -32.36 4.24
N PRO A 517 -15.97 -32.56 4.84
CA PRO A 517 -16.79 -33.72 4.46
C PRO A 517 -17.53 -33.55 3.13
N ALA A 518 -17.87 -32.32 2.73
CA ALA A 518 -18.66 -32.02 1.54
C ALA A 518 -17.88 -31.21 0.48
N ALA A 519 -16.79 -30.53 0.89
CA ALA A 519 -15.96 -29.72 0.00
C ALA A 519 -14.81 -30.56 -0.58
N GLU A 520 -14.78 -30.70 -1.90
CA GLU A 520 -13.83 -31.56 -2.63
C GLU A 520 -12.70 -30.76 -3.30
N ARG A 521 -13.00 -29.56 -3.82
CA ARG A 521 -12.04 -28.70 -4.53
C ARG A 521 -12.20 -27.23 -4.15
N LEU A 522 -11.07 -26.54 -4.02
CA LEU A 522 -10.97 -25.10 -3.83
C LEU A 522 -10.42 -24.46 -5.11
N LEU A 523 -11.27 -23.69 -5.80
CA LEU A 523 -10.94 -23.01 -7.06
C LEU A 523 -10.78 -21.51 -6.84
N LEU A 524 -9.57 -20.98 -7.06
CA LEU A 524 -9.29 -19.55 -7.08
C LEU A 524 -9.13 -19.07 -8.52
N VAL A 525 -10.05 -18.23 -8.98
CA VAL A 525 -10.05 -17.70 -10.34
C VAL A 525 -9.40 -16.32 -10.37
N GLY A 526 -8.25 -16.22 -11.02
CA GLY A 526 -7.44 -15.00 -11.09
C GLY A 526 -6.05 -15.19 -10.51
N ASN A 527 -5.42 -14.09 -10.12
CA ASN A 527 -4.05 -14.07 -9.62
C ASN A 527 -3.93 -13.27 -8.32
N PHE A 528 -2.94 -13.65 -7.51
CA PHE A 528 -2.52 -12.85 -6.37
C PHE A 528 -1.94 -11.53 -6.83
N TYR A 529 -2.25 -10.48 -6.07
CA TYR A 529 -1.70 -9.16 -6.33
C TYR A 529 -0.22 -9.08 -5.94
N ASP A 530 0.14 -9.76 -4.86
CA ASP A 530 1.47 -9.76 -4.29
C ASP A 530 1.97 -11.20 -4.08
N ALA A 531 3.27 -11.42 -4.29
CA ALA A 531 3.88 -12.74 -4.17
C ALA A 531 3.87 -13.29 -2.73
N SER A 532 3.87 -12.41 -1.72
CA SER A 532 3.77 -12.81 -0.32
C SER A 532 2.37 -13.33 0.04
N GLU A 533 1.31 -12.75 -0.52
CA GLU A 533 -0.07 -13.23 -0.36
C GLU A 533 -0.24 -14.63 -0.96
N GLU A 534 0.35 -14.86 -2.13
CA GLU A 534 0.37 -16.17 -2.77
C GLU A 534 1.14 -17.20 -1.93
N SER A 535 2.35 -16.83 -1.49
CA SER A 535 3.20 -17.70 -0.67
C SER A 535 2.52 -18.10 0.63
N TRP A 536 1.95 -17.12 1.35
CA TRP A 536 1.21 -17.36 2.58
C TRP A 536 0.02 -18.31 2.37
N THR A 537 -0.75 -18.09 1.29
CA THR A 537 -1.87 -18.97 0.96
C THR A 537 -1.39 -20.39 0.65
N LYS A 538 -0.30 -20.54 -0.12
CA LYS A 538 0.30 -21.85 -0.42
C LYS A 538 0.78 -22.56 0.85
N THR A 539 1.40 -21.86 1.80
CA THR A 539 1.77 -22.43 3.10
C THR A 539 0.57 -22.98 3.86
N LEU A 540 -0.56 -22.25 3.91
CA LEU A 540 -1.79 -22.75 4.55
C LEU A 540 -2.37 -23.98 3.84
N ILE A 541 -2.32 -23.99 2.51
CA ILE A 541 -2.75 -25.14 1.70
C ILE A 541 -1.88 -26.37 2.01
N GLU A 542 -0.58 -26.20 2.20
CA GLU A 542 0.34 -27.27 2.57
C GLU A 542 0.11 -27.76 4.00
N GLU A 543 0.00 -26.85 4.97
CA GLU A 543 -0.25 -27.14 6.39
C GLU A 543 -1.53 -27.98 6.56
N PHE A 544 -2.58 -27.67 5.80
CA PHE A 544 -3.84 -28.40 5.84
C PHE A 544 -3.90 -29.63 4.91
N GLY A 545 -2.82 -29.93 4.18
CA GLY A 545 -2.78 -31.07 3.26
C GLY A 545 -3.79 -30.95 2.11
N LEU A 546 -4.02 -29.73 1.62
CA LEU A 546 -5.03 -29.38 0.61
C LEU A 546 -4.47 -29.33 -0.83
N ARG A 547 -3.18 -29.63 -1.02
CA ARG A 547 -2.49 -29.45 -2.31
C ARG A 547 -3.17 -30.13 -3.51
N ARG A 548 -3.81 -31.30 -3.31
CA ARG A 548 -4.53 -32.01 -4.39
C ARG A 548 -5.94 -31.47 -4.67
N GLN A 549 -6.47 -30.65 -3.77
CA GLN A 549 -7.81 -30.07 -3.86
C GLN A 549 -7.77 -28.60 -4.31
N PHE A 550 -6.59 -27.99 -4.33
CA PHE A 550 -6.38 -26.58 -4.65
C PHE A 550 -6.09 -26.36 -6.13
N GLU A 551 -6.81 -25.41 -6.73
CA GLU A 551 -6.58 -24.95 -8.11
C GLU A 551 -6.52 -23.42 -8.15
N LEU A 552 -5.49 -22.87 -8.78
CA LEU A 552 -5.34 -21.45 -9.08
C LEU A 552 -5.24 -21.29 -10.60
N THR A 553 -6.16 -20.53 -11.20
CA THR A 553 -6.20 -20.40 -12.67
C THR A 553 -5.13 -19.49 -13.23
N GLY A 554 -4.61 -18.56 -12.41
CA GLY A 554 -3.84 -17.43 -12.91
C GLY A 554 -4.75 -16.38 -13.59
N PRO A 555 -4.15 -15.34 -14.19
CA PRO A 555 -4.91 -14.28 -14.86
C PRO A 555 -5.60 -14.84 -16.12
N LEU A 556 -6.90 -14.57 -16.25
CA LEU A 556 -7.71 -14.96 -17.40
C LEU A 556 -8.35 -13.72 -18.03
N PRO A 557 -8.64 -13.74 -19.35
CA PRO A 557 -9.58 -12.81 -19.95
C PRO A 557 -10.89 -12.81 -19.17
N HIS A 558 -11.53 -11.64 -19.04
CA HIS A 558 -12.74 -11.47 -18.20
C HIS A 558 -13.85 -12.49 -18.54
N ARG A 559 -14.11 -12.71 -19.84
CA ARG A 559 -15.07 -13.72 -20.31
C ARG A 559 -14.76 -15.12 -19.78
N ASP A 560 -13.49 -15.53 -19.85
CA ASP A 560 -13.06 -16.87 -19.44
C ASP A 560 -13.10 -17.02 -17.92
N ALA A 561 -12.79 -15.94 -17.18
CA ALA A 561 -12.93 -15.90 -15.72
C ALA A 561 -14.40 -16.08 -15.29
N VAL A 562 -15.34 -15.43 -15.99
CA VAL A 562 -16.79 -15.60 -15.73
C VAL A 562 -17.23 -17.05 -16.01
N LEU A 563 -16.71 -17.69 -17.06
CA LEU A 563 -17.02 -19.09 -17.36
C LEU A 563 -16.57 -20.06 -16.26
N GLN A 564 -15.51 -19.73 -15.52
CA GLN A 564 -15.07 -20.55 -14.38
C GLN A 564 -16.10 -20.60 -13.24
N LEU A 565 -17.00 -19.61 -13.13
CA LEU A 565 -18.04 -19.59 -12.10
C LEU A 565 -18.99 -20.80 -12.21
N ASN A 566 -19.21 -21.32 -13.43
CA ASN A 566 -20.04 -22.52 -13.66
C ASN A 566 -19.42 -23.81 -13.09
N ARG A 567 -18.12 -23.81 -12.81
CA ARG A 567 -17.43 -24.93 -12.17
C ARG A 567 -17.63 -24.98 -10.67
N MET A 568 -18.19 -23.94 -10.06
CA MET A 568 -18.35 -23.82 -8.61
C MET A 568 -19.75 -24.30 -8.20
N ARG A 569 -19.85 -25.06 -7.11
CA ARG A 569 -21.11 -25.26 -6.38
C ARG A 569 -21.49 -24.02 -5.59
N VAL A 570 -20.49 -23.36 -5.04
CA VAL A 570 -20.67 -22.17 -4.19
C VAL A 570 -19.54 -21.18 -4.45
N TYR A 571 -19.94 -19.95 -4.76
CA TYR A 571 -19.04 -18.81 -4.81
C TYR A 571 -18.91 -18.21 -3.41
N VAL A 572 -17.67 -17.96 -2.99
CA VAL A 572 -17.35 -17.42 -1.67
C VAL A 572 -16.65 -16.07 -1.77
N GLN A 573 -17.21 -15.05 -1.11
CA GLN A 573 -16.59 -13.74 -0.93
C GLN A 573 -16.13 -13.60 0.54
N SER A 574 -14.89 -13.97 0.85
CA SER A 574 -14.33 -13.95 2.21
C SER A 574 -13.78 -12.60 2.67
N SER A 575 -14.09 -11.51 1.95
CA SER A 575 -13.36 -10.25 2.06
C SER A 575 -13.47 -9.58 3.43
N ALA A 576 -12.39 -8.89 3.82
CA ALA A 576 -12.38 -8.02 4.99
C ALA A 576 -13.09 -6.68 4.72
N MET A 577 -13.13 -6.27 3.45
CA MET A 577 -13.71 -4.99 3.05
C MET A 577 -14.13 -5.04 1.58
N GLU A 578 -15.29 -4.45 1.28
CA GLU A 578 -15.80 -4.31 -0.08
C GLU A 578 -16.64 -3.04 -0.26
N GLY A 579 -16.57 -2.43 -1.44
CA GLY A 579 -17.50 -1.36 -1.82
C GLY A 579 -18.84 -1.96 -2.24
N MET A 580 -18.90 -2.37 -3.51
CA MET A 580 -19.96 -3.20 -4.08
C MET A 580 -19.27 -4.14 -5.08
N PRO A 581 -18.93 -5.37 -4.69
CA PRO A 581 -17.95 -6.19 -5.42
C PRO A 581 -18.50 -6.68 -6.75
N ASN A 582 -17.91 -6.25 -7.87
CA ASN A 582 -18.31 -6.71 -9.21
C ASN A 582 -18.23 -8.23 -9.34
N ALA A 583 -17.20 -8.88 -8.79
CA ALA A 583 -17.08 -10.34 -8.83
C ALA A 583 -18.27 -11.07 -8.15
N LEU A 584 -18.81 -10.50 -7.07
CA LEU A 584 -19.99 -11.04 -6.41
C LEU A 584 -21.27 -10.81 -7.22
N LEU A 585 -21.40 -9.65 -7.88
CA LEU A 585 -22.51 -9.37 -8.80
C LEU A 585 -22.45 -10.30 -10.03
N GLU A 586 -21.25 -10.59 -10.54
CA GLU A 586 -21.03 -11.54 -11.63
C GLU A 586 -21.43 -12.96 -11.22
N ALA A 587 -21.01 -13.41 -10.03
CA ALA A 587 -21.47 -14.68 -9.46
C ALA A 587 -23.00 -14.72 -9.31
N ALA A 588 -23.61 -13.64 -8.84
CA ALA A 588 -25.06 -13.56 -8.69
C ALA A 588 -25.78 -13.59 -10.04
N ALA A 589 -25.22 -12.94 -11.07
CA ALA A 589 -25.78 -12.89 -12.42
C ALA A 589 -25.68 -14.24 -13.15
N THR A 590 -24.58 -14.98 -12.99
CA THR A 590 -24.45 -16.33 -13.55
C THR A 590 -25.36 -17.34 -12.87
N GLY A 591 -25.77 -17.06 -11.63
CA GLY A 591 -26.68 -17.87 -10.84
C GLY A 591 -25.99 -18.92 -9.99
N VAL A 592 -24.69 -18.78 -9.69
CA VAL A 592 -24.03 -19.64 -8.71
C VAL A 592 -24.48 -19.26 -7.29
N PRO A 593 -24.77 -20.22 -6.39
CA PRO A 593 -25.07 -19.93 -4.99
C PRO A 593 -23.93 -19.16 -4.30
N ILE A 594 -24.29 -18.20 -3.44
CA ILE A 594 -23.34 -17.26 -2.83
C ILE A 594 -23.26 -17.43 -1.31
N VAL A 595 -22.02 -17.46 -0.81
CA VAL A 595 -21.68 -17.25 0.60
C VAL A 595 -20.73 -16.06 0.68
N ALA A 596 -20.97 -15.12 1.59
CA ALA A 596 -20.13 -13.91 1.69
C ALA A 596 -19.97 -13.43 3.13
N THR A 597 -18.87 -12.73 3.41
CA THR A 597 -18.75 -11.94 4.63
C THR A 597 -19.65 -10.71 4.58
N ALA A 598 -20.25 -10.36 5.69
CA ALA A 598 -21.16 -9.22 5.85
C ALA A 598 -20.38 -7.92 6.07
N VAL A 599 -19.55 -7.53 5.09
CA VAL A 599 -18.72 -6.32 5.14
C VAL A 599 -19.12 -5.34 4.05
N GLY A 600 -18.87 -4.05 4.28
CA GLY A 600 -19.00 -3.08 3.21
C GLY A 600 -20.43 -2.92 2.72
N GLY A 601 -20.60 -2.75 1.40
CA GLY A 601 -21.91 -2.71 0.77
C GLY A 601 -22.57 -4.06 0.52
N ILE A 602 -21.95 -5.19 0.90
CA ILE A 602 -22.54 -6.52 0.67
C ILE A 602 -23.93 -6.65 1.34
N PRO A 603 -24.12 -6.29 2.62
CA PRO A 603 -25.43 -6.39 3.28
C PRO A 603 -26.48 -5.38 2.78
N GLU A 604 -26.08 -4.36 2.02
CA GLU A 604 -27.04 -3.44 1.36
C GLU A 604 -27.60 -4.03 0.06
N VAL A 605 -26.86 -4.95 -0.56
CA VAL A 605 -27.22 -5.58 -1.83
C VAL A 605 -27.90 -6.91 -1.60
N PHE A 606 -27.37 -7.72 -0.68
CA PHE A 606 -27.78 -9.10 -0.41
C PHE A 606 -28.41 -9.23 0.98
N THR A 607 -29.44 -10.06 1.09
CA THR A 607 -30.16 -10.43 2.30
C THR A 607 -29.80 -11.86 2.72
N HIS A 608 -29.25 -12.00 3.93
CA HIS A 608 -28.91 -13.30 4.52
C HIS A 608 -30.09 -14.29 4.47
N GLY A 609 -29.84 -15.51 3.99
CA GLY A 609 -30.81 -16.60 3.93
C GLY A 609 -31.80 -16.51 2.76
N LYS A 610 -31.77 -15.43 1.97
CA LYS A 610 -32.65 -15.25 0.81
C LYS A 610 -31.86 -15.35 -0.49
N ASP A 611 -30.94 -14.43 -0.74
CA ASP A 611 -30.18 -14.28 -1.99
C ASP A 611 -28.67 -14.50 -1.79
N ALA A 612 -28.22 -14.65 -0.53
CA ALA A 612 -26.88 -15.10 -0.15
C ALA A 612 -26.90 -15.64 1.29
N LEU A 613 -25.91 -16.45 1.66
CA LEU A 613 -25.60 -16.66 3.08
C LEU A 613 -24.51 -15.67 3.51
N LEU A 614 -24.89 -14.70 4.34
CA LEU A 614 -23.96 -13.73 4.91
C LEU A 614 -23.45 -14.19 6.29
N VAL A 615 -22.15 -14.04 6.54
CA VAL A 615 -21.52 -14.38 7.83
C VAL A 615 -20.63 -13.21 8.33
N PRO A 616 -20.34 -13.10 9.63
CA PRO A 616 -19.34 -12.14 10.11
C PRO A 616 -17.96 -12.39 9.47
N HIS A 617 -17.20 -11.33 9.19
CA HIS A 617 -15.78 -11.45 8.81
C HIS A 617 -14.94 -11.94 9.99
N GLY A 618 -13.84 -12.65 9.71
CA GLY A 618 -12.92 -13.18 10.72
C GLY A 618 -13.36 -14.47 11.40
N ASP A 619 -14.52 -15.04 11.06
CA ASP A 619 -15.01 -16.32 11.60
C ASP A 619 -14.93 -17.46 10.57
N PRO A 620 -13.82 -18.22 10.52
CA PRO A 620 -13.67 -19.35 9.59
C PRO A 620 -14.68 -20.48 9.85
N LEU A 621 -15.18 -20.63 11.09
CA LEU A 621 -16.15 -21.68 11.43
C LEU A 621 -17.54 -21.32 10.92
N ALA A 622 -17.97 -20.07 11.08
CA ALA A 622 -19.24 -19.60 10.51
C ALA A 622 -19.21 -19.67 8.98
N LEU A 623 -18.13 -19.22 8.36
CA LEU A 623 -17.96 -19.29 6.90
C LEU A 623 -17.98 -20.74 6.41
N GLY A 624 -17.26 -21.65 7.09
CA GLY A 624 -17.25 -23.09 6.77
C GLY A 624 -18.62 -23.75 6.92
N ARG A 625 -19.39 -23.41 7.96
CA ARG A 625 -20.77 -23.92 8.13
C ARG A 625 -21.71 -23.42 7.02
N ALA A 626 -21.59 -22.16 6.62
CA ALA A 626 -22.39 -21.60 5.53
C ALA A 626 -22.06 -22.27 4.19
N ILE A 627 -20.76 -22.44 3.88
CA ILE A 627 -20.29 -23.20 2.72
C ILE A 627 -20.91 -24.60 2.73
N ARG A 628 -20.75 -25.34 3.83
CA ARG A 628 -21.26 -26.71 3.96
C ARG A 628 -22.77 -26.79 3.78
N SER A 629 -23.52 -25.83 4.30
CA SER A 629 -24.98 -25.78 4.14
C SER A 629 -25.40 -25.72 2.67
N VAL A 630 -24.65 -24.99 1.82
CA VAL A 630 -24.90 -24.95 0.36
C VAL A 630 -24.46 -26.23 -0.33
N LEU A 631 -23.32 -26.80 0.07
CA LEU A 631 -22.82 -28.06 -0.49
C LEU A 631 -23.78 -29.23 -0.22
N GLU A 632 -24.35 -29.31 0.99
CA GLU A 632 -25.18 -30.44 1.45
C GLU A 632 -26.69 -30.29 1.14
N ASN A 633 -27.17 -29.10 0.75
CA ASN A 633 -28.59 -28.84 0.53
C ASN A 633 -28.86 -28.21 -0.85
N ASP A 634 -29.31 -29.04 -1.79
CA ASP A 634 -29.65 -28.66 -3.16
C ASP A 634 -30.77 -27.63 -3.26
N GLU A 635 -31.79 -27.75 -2.40
CA GLU A 635 -32.92 -26.84 -2.40
C GLU A 635 -32.51 -25.46 -1.90
N LEU A 636 -31.69 -25.39 -0.85
CA LEU A 636 -31.12 -24.13 -0.38
C LEU A 636 -30.25 -23.47 -1.45
N ALA A 637 -29.37 -24.24 -2.09
CA ALA A 637 -28.49 -23.73 -3.13
C ALA A 637 -29.28 -23.15 -4.33
N LYS A 638 -30.28 -23.89 -4.84
CA LYS A 638 -31.14 -23.44 -5.93
C LYS A 638 -31.99 -22.22 -5.54
N ALA A 639 -32.46 -22.18 -4.30
CA ALA A 639 -33.22 -21.04 -3.78
C ALA A 639 -32.38 -19.77 -3.74
N ILE A 640 -31.17 -19.84 -3.17
CA ILE A 640 -30.20 -18.72 -3.13
C ILE A 640 -29.87 -18.26 -4.55
N ALA A 641 -29.47 -19.18 -5.42
CA ALA A 641 -29.13 -18.89 -6.82
C ALA A 641 -30.28 -18.16 -7.55
N SER A 642 -31.50 -18.67 -7.42
CA SER A 642 -32.66 -18.11 -8.09
C SER A 642 -33.02 -16.72 -7.54
N GLN A 643 -33.02 -16.53 -6.22
CA GLN A 643 -33.30 -15.23 -5.60
C GLN A 643 -32.22 -14.19 -5.93
N ALA A 644 -30.94 -14.58 -5.95
CA ALA A 644 -29.84 -13.69 -6.32
C ALA A 644 -30.03 -13.13 -7.73
N THR A 645 -30.37 -13.96 -8.72
CA THR A 645 -30.55 -13.50 -10.11
C THR A 645 -31.67 -12.46 -10.28
N LEU A 646 -32.69 -12.48 -9.43
CA LEU A 646 -33.79 -11.51 -9.47
C LEU A 646 -33.34 -10.08 -9.09
N LEU A 647 -32.20 -9.93 -8.42
CA LEU A 647 -31.64 -8.62 -8.09
C LEU A 647 -31.23 -7.81 -9.33
N GLY A 648 -31.06 -8.45 -10.49
CA GLY A 648 -30.71 -7.76 -11.74
C GLY A 648 -31.71 -6.68 -12.15
N GLY A 649 -33.00 -6.86 -11.85
CA GLY A 649 -34.02 -5.83 -12.08
C GLY A 649 -33.88 -4.59 -11.18
N LYS A 650 -33.23 -4.72 -10.01
CA LYS A 650 -33.05 -3.65 -9.02
C LYS A 650 -31.79 -2.81 -9.27
N TYR A 651 -30.80 -3.34 -9.98
CA TYR A 651 -29.51 -2.69 -10.20
C TYR A 651 -29.16 -2.61 -11.69
N SER A 652 -30.12 -2.27 -12.54
CA SER A 652 -29.91 -2.28 -14.00
C SER A 652 -28.84 -1.28 -14.46
N PRO A 653 -28.11 -1.54 -15.56
CA PRO A 653 -27.20 -0.58 -16.19
C PRO A 653 -27.79 0.80 -16.45
N GLU A 654 -29.07 0.86 -16.84
CA GLU A 654 -29.75 2.12 -17.14
C GLU A 654 -29.92 3.00 -15.90
N GLN A 655 -30.16 2.41 -14.73
CA GLN A 655 -30.27 3.16 -13.47
C GLN A 655 -28.92 3.77 -13.04
N GLU A 656 -27.80 3.05 -13.21
CA GLU A 656 -26.47 3.63 -12.96
C GLU A 656 -26.17 4.74 -13.98
N ARG A 657 -26.45 4.49 -15.26
CA ARG A 657 -26.27 5.44 -16.37
C ARG A 657 -26.96 6.77 -16.09
N GLN A 658 -28.27 6.73 -15.83
CA GLN A 658 -29.05 7.95 -15.61
C GLN A 658 -28.55 8.74 -14.41
N ARG A 659 -28.21 8.07 -13.29
CA ARG A 659 -27.66 8.75 -12.09
C ARG A 659 -26.35 9.48 -12.36
N TRP A 660 -25.46 8.89 -13.16
CA TRP A 660 -24.20 9.55 -13.53
C TRP A 660 -24.46 10.75 -14.44
N ILE A 661 -25.33 10.61 -15.43
CA ILE A 661 -25.70 11.69 -16.36
C ILE A 661 -26.32 12.86 -15.61
N ASP A 662 -27.35 12.60 -14.79
CA ASP A 662 -28.05 13.63 -14.02
C ASP A 662 -27.09 14.41 -13.12
N LEU A 663 -26.20 13.70 -12.42
CA LEU A 663 -25.21 14.32 -11.56
C LEU A 663 -24.28 15.26 -12.34
N HIS A 664 -23.70 14.77 -13.44
CA HIS A 664 -22.77 15.56 -14.24
C HIS A 664 -23.45 16.77 -14.90
N GLN A 665 -24.65 16.59 -15.44
CA GLN A 665 -25.44 17.68 -16.02
C GLN A 665 -25.78 18.73 -14.96
N SER A 666 -26.23 18.31 -13.77
CA SER A 666 -26.57 19.25 -12.69
C SER A 666 -25.37 20.08 -12.23
N LEU A 667 -24.18 19.49 -12.15
CA LEU A 667 -22.96 20.18 -11.72
C LEU A 667 -22.33 21.03 -12.82
N ALA A 668 -22.52 20.67 -14.09
CA ALA A 668 -22.15 21.51 -15.22
C ALA A 668 -23.01 22.78 -15.28
N LEU A 669 -24.34 22.65 -15.11
CA LEU A 669 -25.28 23.77 -15.10
C LEU A 669 -25.01 24.77 -13.96
N ARG A 670 -24.82 24.28 -12.73
CA ARG A 670 -24.49 25.14 -11.56
C ARG A 670 -23.23 25.97 -11.79
N ALA A 671 -22.27 25.41 -12.51
CA ALA A 671 -21.04 26.13 -12.81
C ALA A 671 -21.29 27.25 -13.83
N SER A 672 -22.18 27.04 -14.81
CA SER A 672 -22.60 28.06 -15.77
C SER A 672 -23.35 29.23 -15.13
N GLU A 673 -24.25 28.95 -14.17
CA GLU A 673 -25.08 29.97 -13.51
C GLU A 673 -24.28 30.87 -12.55
N GLY A 674 -23.29 30.32 -11.85
CA GLY A 674 -22.41 31.09 -10.96
C GLY A 674 -21.41 32.02 -11.68
N ALA A 675 -21.32 31.96 -13.01
CA ALA A 675 -20.51 32.87 -13.83
C ALA A 675 -21.30 34.09 -14.34
N ALA A 676 -22.63 34.07 -14.21
CA ALA A 676 -23.53 35.13 -14.71
C ALA A 676 -23.96 36.14 -13.62
N GLN A 677 -23.53 35.93 -12.37
CA GLN A 677 -23.64 36.86 -11.24
C GLN A 677 -22.26 37.43 -10.93
#